data_AF-A0A2E9NH45-F1
#
_entry.id   AF-A0A2E9NH45-F1
#
_cell.length_a   1.000
_cell.length_b   1.000
_cell.length_c   1.000
_cell.angle_alpha   90.00
_cell.angle_beta   90.00
_cell.angle_gamma   90.00
#
_symmetry.space_group_name_H-M   'P 1'
#
loop_
_entity.id
_entity.type
_entity.pdbx_description
1 polymer ?
#
loop_
_entity_poly.entity_id
_entity_poly.type
_entity_poly.pdbx_seq_one_letter_code
_entity_poly.pdbx_strand_id
1 'polypeptide(L)'
;MMFGRTAAQDPQTRPARLARLARSGNPELRALVACNISTPPNALAALAGDSVLGIVATVAGNPSTPEASLERLANSRDEHVRAAAFGNPSTPGAVLGNILNGRATTLAEKVAAAGNPSTPVATLSRLTWRDAPQEIKLAVARNMQASAETLSGLFSWHDREKANMRAIARALAENPATPTSTRAYLYEQEDLRAIVVATTPVEPIAKRISQVRSSGYVSPATFELLAKDKDQAVRRAVASAPGTKEAILEQLANDSAEGVAGVARARLAKDSAEIRRLAQEEDPVLLEAIARNPRTPPELMPELVLAILDTAGEDLLRDYAKEASTPADVLRRLAEHTSASVRFAVASRSATPSDVLKILALDSAPNIRAAAARIQGMPVSSLVNLVADADNAVRKAVAGNVSMPPELLMRLAVDDVADVVAAVAANASATGPVLTKIVNDQLARRAGRPARPAYSTERDTFPLEPLISAGGNSNTPDEALTVLVNSVAGVFARSSSPRDERRLAEEARVWAAVARNEKASPDVLEAVARSAHRELWMKGDPDRVPRDLEGSRERILTDIIYNSGSRVGTLEFLSDGEWVARRTTTRSERDDGHTTTWTIWDGSATAAAKADMARKVRREISRRSWQREDSQADRIGFATNPDAAPEILDELANDPADAVRRAVAENRSTPPAAFARLAADTERLVRIAAAGSSHPDAAIREHERSGYTPEPREVAYRDGFESLAQDVDPEVRTAVASNAGAFWVALTEPSRSRMVFDEEPSVRSAILSSIAARDHVFGGIEISASAIEHLIRTGTPETWRTLAGRYGEFPLEILECLVATGDAKTAALVAADYHTKGDLLVRLARSTDKDVVEAVAARARFGERRDLNDAVGNVLVRNPHTPELFLRQVAYGGTKDEDMIKLAISHPNFPESMLIGLAKGTDQRWIMAAAASRNPRALAAVAANGQASVEALAYVATYGGQEAREALLVNKSTPPELLLRLIEQNPHG
;
A
#
# COMPACT_ATOMS: atom_id res chain seq x y z
N MET A 1 17.79 18.27 -80.56
CA MET A 1 17.52 17.96 -79.13
C MET A 1 16.04 18.12 -78.75
N MET A 2 15.32 19.20 -79.12
CA MET A 2 13.89 19.40 -78.78
C MET A 2 12.97 18.21 -79.14
N PHE A 3 13.03 17.68 -80.38
CA PHE A 3 12.17 16.58 -80.84
C PHE A 3 12.39 15.22 -80.14
N GLY A 4 13.56 15.03 -79.51
CA GLY A 4 13.85 13.81 -78.74
C GLY A 4 13.25 13.87 -77.34
N ARG A 5 13.16 15.06 -76.75
CA ARG A 5 12.65 15.30 -75.40
C ARG A 5 11.14 15.14 -75.32
N THR A 6 10.43 15.73 -76.28
CA THR A 6 8.97 15.60 -76.41
C THR A 6 8.54 14.15 -76.64
N ALA A 7 9.26 13.42 -77.50
CA ALA A 7 9.00 12.00 -77.73
C ALA A 7 9.37 11.10 -76.55
N ALA A 8 10.27 11.50 -75.65
CA ALA A 8 10.57 10.71 -74.45
C ALA A 8 9.50 10.87 -73.36
N GLN A 9 8.86 12.04 -73.28
CA GLN A 9 7.82 12.36 -72.30
C GLN A 9 6.43 11.84 -72.66
N ASP A 10 6.13 11.66 -73.94
CA ASP A 10 4.82 11.21 -74.40
C ASP A 10 4.59 9.71 -74.06
N PRO A 11 3.61 9.37 -73.19
CA PRO A 11 3.29 7.99 -72.79
C PRO A 11 2.85 7.10 -73.96
N GLN A 12 2.45 7.67 -75.10
CA GLN A 12 2.00 6.94 -76.29
C GLN A 12 3.13 6.72 -77.32
N THR A 13 4.35 7.08 -76.98
CA THR A 13 5.47 6.93 -77.91
C THR A 13 5.75 5.46 -78.21
N ARG A 14 5.87 5.15 -79.50
CA ARG A 14 6.15 3.78 -79.96
C ARG A 14 7.39 3.19 -79.28
N PRO A 15 7.34 1.96 -78.74
CA PRO A 15 8.44 1.34 -78.00
C PRO A 15 9.78 1.29 -78.76
N ALA A 16 9.74 1.05 -80.07
CA ALA A 16 10.93 1.05 -80.93
C ALA A 16 11.65 2.41 -80.96
N ARG A 17 10.90 3.52 -80.87
CA ARG A 17 11.44 4.88 -80.82
C ARG A 17 12.07 5.17 -79.46
N LEU A 18 11.44 4.73 -78.37
CA LEU A 18 11.98 4.82 -77.01
C LEU A 18 13.27 3.99 -76.84
N ALA A 19 13.31 2.76 -77.38
CA ALA A 19 14.50 1.92 -77.38
C ALA A 19 15.70 2.56 -78.11
N ARG A 20 15.44 3.33 -79.16
CA ARG A 20 16.48 4.11 -79.85
C ARG A 20 16.95 5.31 -79.03
N LEU A 21 16.03 6.01 -78.37
CA LEU A 21 16.34 7.15 -77.51
C LEU A 21 17.09 6.75 -76.23
N ALA A 22 16.88 5.54 -75.72
CA ALA A 22 17.61 4.97 -74.59
C ALA A 22 19.13 4.89 -74.81
N ARG A 23 19.59 4.81 -76.06
CA ARG A 23 21.03 4.77 -76.43
C ARG A 23 21.66 6.15 -76.59
N SER A 24 20.93 7.22 -76.28
CA SER A 24 21.41 8.59 -76.41
C SER A 24 22.57 8.88 -75.45
N GLY A 25 23.60 9.58 -75.90
CA GLY A 25 24.68 10.07 -75.02
C GLY A 25 24.22 11.11 -73.99
N ASN A 26 23.03 11.72 -74.18
CA ASN A 26 22.48 12.73 -73.27
C ASN A 26 21.75 12.08 -72.06
N PRO A 27 22.23 12.27 -70.81
CA PRO A 27 21.62 11.71 -69.61
C PRO A 27 20.17 12.15 -69.36
N GLU A 28 19.81 13.41 -69.66
CA GLU A 28 18.43 13.90 -69.45
C GLU A 28 17.42 13.17 -70.33
N LEU A 29 17.79 12.89 -71.59
CA LEU A 29 16.93 12.13 -72.51
C LEU A 29 16.76 10.68 -72.04
N ARG A 30 17.82 10.06 -71.51
CA ARG A 30 17.75 8.70 -70.96
C ARG A 30 16.89 8.64 -69.70
N ALA A 31 16.96 9.64 -68.82
CA ALA A 31 16.09 9.77 -67.64
C ALA A 31 14.60 9.85 -68.04
N LEU A 32 14.26 10.68 -69.03
CA LEU A 32 12.89 10.81 -69.53
C LEU A 32 12.37 9.50 -70.15
N VAL A 33 13.22 8.76 -70.86
CA VAL A 33 12.87 7.42 -71.37
C VAL A 33 12.66 6.44 -70.20
N ALA A 34 13.49 6.49 -69.16
CA ALA A 34 13.32 5.64 -67.98
C ALA A 34 12.00 5.91 -67.22
N CYS A 35 11.55 7.17 -67.13
CA CYS A 35 10.27 7.53 -66.50
C CYS A 35 9.04 7.07 -67.30
N ASN A 36 9.18 6.77 -68.60
CA ASN A 36 8.04 6.50 -69.46
C ASN A 36 7.53 5.06 -69.28
N ILE A 37 6.25 4.90 -68.91
CA ILE A 37 5.63 3.60 -68.64
C ILE A 37 5.61 2.67 -69.86
N SER A 38 5.64 3.24 -71.07
CA SER A 38 5.63 2.52 -72.35
C SER A 38 7.04 2.13 -72.85
N THR A 39 8.08 2.40 -72.06
CA THR A 39 9.45 1.99 -72.42
C THR A 39 9.56 0.47 -72.39
N PRO A 40 10.04 -0.17 -73.47
CA PRO A 40 10.03 -1.62 -73.55
C PRO A 40 11.03 -2.25 -72.58
N PRO A 41 10.76 -3.47 -72.05
CA PRO A 41 11.58 -4.11 -71.03
C PRO A 41 13.06 -4.28 -71.42
N ASN A 42 13.35 -4.53 -72.71
CA ASN A 42 14.71 -4.66 -73.22
C ASN A 42 15.50 -3.33 -73.18
N ALA A 43 14.83 -2.19 -73.37
CA ALA A 43 15.44 -0.87 -73.24
C ALA A 43 15.67 -0.51 -71.78
N LEU A 44 14.73 -0.84 -70.88
CA LEU A 44 14.90 -0.68 -69.43
C LEU A 44 16.04 -1.56 -68.90
N ALA A 45 16.16 -2.81 -69.36
CA ALA A 45 17.27 -3.70 -68.99
C ALA A 45 18.65 -3.15 -69.41
N ALA A 46 18.72 -2.45 -70.55
CA ALA A 46 19.94 -1.78 -71.00
C ALA A 46 20.26 -0.53 -70.15
N LEU A 47 19.25 0.27 -69.81
CA LEU A 47 19.39 1.45 -68.95
C LEU A 47 19.67 1.11 -67.48
N ALA A 48 19.39 -0.12 -67.04
CA ALA A 48 19.72 -0.59 -65.69
C ALA A 48 21.24 -0.62 -65.40
N GLY A 49 22.09 -0.56 -66.43
CA GLY A 49 23.55 -0.44 -66.32
C GLY A 49 24.09 0.97 -66.57
N ASP A 50 23.24 2.00 -66.56
CA ASP A 50 23.65 3.38 -66.80
C ASP A 50 24.66 3.88 -65.75
N SER A 51 25.60 4.71 -66.16
CA SER A 51 26.57 5.34 -65.26
C SER A 51 25.92 6.33 -64.27
N VAL A 52 24.72 6.83 -64.58
CA VAL A 52 24.00 7.80 -63.75
C VAL A 52 22.99 7.08 -62.85
N LEU A 53 23.29 7.00 -61.56
CA LEU A 53 22.47 6.27 -60.56
C LEU A 53 21.01 6.77 -60.48
N GLY A 54 20.76 8.06 -60.69
CA GLY A 54 19.39 8.60 -60.71
C GLY A 54 18.52 8.03 -61.85
N ILE A 55 19.12 7.74 -63.01
CA ILE A 55 18.44 7.07 -64.12
C ILE A 55 18.16 5.61 -63.74
N VAL A 56 19.13 4.95 -63.11
CA VAL A 56 18.99 3.56 -62.64
C VAL A 56 17.88 3.44 -61.60
N ALA A 57 17.74 4.40 -60.66
CA ALA A 57 16.65 4.42 -59.69
C ALA A 57 15.28 4.65 -60.36
N THR A 58 15.25 5.48 -61.41
CA THR A 58 14.04 5.70 -62.21
C THR A 58 13.63 4.44 -62.97
N VAL A 59 14.60 3.71 -63.55
CA VAL A 59 14.37 2.39 -64.15
C VAL A 59 13.83 1.42 -63.10
N ALA A 60 14.44 1.38 -61.91
CA ALA A 60 14.00 0.50 -60.83
C ALA A 60 12.54 0.75 -60.41
N GLY A 61 12.07 2.00 -60.42
CA GLY A 61 10.70 2.37 -60.07
C GLY A 61 9.66 2.20 -61.20
N ASN A 62 10.08 1.89 -62.44
CA ASN A 62 9.16 1.76 -63.58
C ASN A 62 8.44 0.39 -63.55
N PRO A 63 7.10 0.31 -63.52
CA PRO A 63 6.36 -0.96 -63.45
C PRO A 63 6.68 -1.95 -64.58
N SER A 64 7.14 -1.46 -65.73
CA SER A 64 7.50 -2.26 -66.91
C SER A 64 8.93 -2.84 -66.85
N THR A 65 9.67 -2.61 -65.76
CA THR A 65 11.04 -3.12 -65.60
C THR A 65 11.02 -4.64 -65.36
N PRO A 66 11.80 -5.43 -66.13
CA PRO A 66 11.79 -6.88 -66.01
C PRO A 66 12.33 -7.38 -64.66
N GLU A 67 11.74 -8.47 -64.13
CA GLU A 67 12.08 -9.08 -62.83
C GLU A 67 13.59 -9.35 -62.66
N ALA A 68 14.23 -9.95 -63.68
CA ALA A 68 15.68 -10.22 -63.66
C ALA A 68 16.53 -8.94 -63.54
N SER A 69 16.02 -7.78 -63.98
CA SER A 69 16.69 -6.50 -63.73
C SER A 69 16.45 -6.02 -62.30
N LEU A 70 15.22 -6.14 -61.78
CA LEU A 70 14.88 -5.78 -60.39
C LEU A 70 15.68 -6.61 -59.37
N GLU A 71 15.89 -7.91 -59.60
CA GLU A 71 16.74 -8.78 -58.78
C GLU A 71 18.18 -8.25 -58.65
N ARG A 72 18.75 -7.77 -59.77
CA ARG A 72 20.09 -7.16 -59.77
C ARG A 72 20.10 -5.80 -59.07
N LEU A 73 19.09 -4.96 -59.35
CA LEU A 73 18.99 -3.60 -58.81
C LEU A 73 18.70 -3.59 -57.29
N ALA A 74 17.99 -4.59 -56.77
CA ALA A 74 17.80 -4.80 -55.34
C ALA A 74 19.11 -5.06 -54.58
N ASN A 75 20.17 -5.49 -55.28
CA ASN A 75 21.53 -5.68 -54.75
C ASN A 75 22.47 -4.49 -55.05
N SER A 76 21.94 -3.37 -55.56
CA SER A 76 22.73 -2.17 -55.85
C SER A 76 23.42 -1.63 -54.58
N ARG A 77 24.58 -1.00 -54.75
CA ARG A 77 25.27 -0.29 -53.66
C ARG A 77 24.53 1.00 -53.25
N ASP A 78 23.73 1.56 -54.16
CA ASP A 78 22.97 2.79 -53.94
C ASP A 78 21.61 2.53 -53.26
N GLU A 79 21.30 3.29 -52.21
CA GLU A 79 20.09 3.13 -51.41
C GLU A 79 18.80 3.56 -52.13
N HIS A 80 18.87 4.58 -52.99
CA HIS A 80 17.70 5.07 -53.73
C HIS A 80 17.31 4.08 -54.82
N VAL A 81 18.29 3.48 -55.49
CA VAL A 81 18.06 2.39 -56.46
C VAL A 81 17.40 1.18 -55.77
N ARG A 82 17.88 0.78 -54.58
CA ARG A 82 17.29 -0.33 -53.83
C ARG A 82 15.86 -0.03 -53.39
N ALA A 83 15.61 1.13 -52.80
CA ALA A 83 14.27 1.52 -52.35
C ALA A 83 13.26 1.57 -53.52
N ALA A 84 13.67 2.11 -54.68
CA ALA A 84 12.85 2.13 -55.88
C ALA A 84 12.56 0.71 -56.43
N ALA A 85 13.56 -0.19 -56.39
CA ALA A 85 13.35 -1.58 -56.75
C ALA A 85 12.38 -2.28 -55.78
N PHE A 86 12.54 -2.12 -54.47
CA PHE A 86 11.63 -2.74 -53.49
C PHE A 86 10.19 -2.22 -53.57
N GLY A 87 9.99 -0.95 -53.96
CA GLY A 87 8.66 -0.37 -54.15
C GLY A 87 7.97 -0.75 -55.47
N ASN A 88 8.67 -1.40 -56.39
CA ASN A 88 8.12 -1.74 -57.70
C ASN A 88 7.14 -2.94 -57.61
N PRO A 89 5.88 -2.83 -58.05
CA PRO A 89 4.90 -3.92 -57.99
C PRO A 89 5.35 -5.23 -58.65
N SER A 90 6.24 -5.14 -59.65
CA SER A 90 6.80 -6.26 -60.41
C SER A 90 8.00 -6.92 -59.71
N THR A 91 8.40 -6.47 -58.52
CA THR A 91 9.52 -7.09 -57.79
C THR A 91 9.11 -8.44 -57.21
N PRO A 92 9.86 -9.52 -57.49
CA PRO A 92 9.51 -10.86 -57.01
C PRO A 92 9.50 -10.94 -55.47
N GLY A 93 8.50 -11.65 -54.92
CA GLY A 93 8.36 -11.85 -53.47
C GLY A 93 9.58 -12.50 -52.81
N ALA A 94 10.33 -13.35 -53.54
CA ALA A 94 11.58 -13.95 -53.04
C ALA A 94 12.67 -12.90 -52.76
N VAL A 95 12.74 -11.83 -53.56
CA VAL A 95 13.66 -10.71 -53.36
C VAL A 95 13.25 -9.89 -52.13
N LEU A 96 11.95 -9.58 -52.03
CA LEU A 96 11.37 -8.85 -50.89
C LEU A 96 11.52 -9.65 -49.58
N GLY A 97 11.45 -10.98 -49.65
CA GLY A 97 11.69 -11.92 -48.55
C GLY A 97 13.06 -11.77 -47.87
N ASN A 98 14.07 -11.38 -48.64
CA ASN A 98 15.45 -11.29 -48.19
C ASN A 98 15.87 -9.91 -47.68
N ILE A 99 14.96 -8.92 -47.68
CA ILE A 99 15.28 -7.55 -47.26
C ILE A 99 15.89 -7.50 -45.85
N LEU A 100 15.40 -8.32 -44.91
CA LEU A 100 15.89 -8.37 -43.53
C LEU A 100 17.14 -9.23 -43.32
N ASN A 101 17.64 -9.91 -44.35
CA ASN A 101 18.76 -10.84 -44.26
C ASN A 101 20.07 -10.24 -44.83
N GLY A 102 20.03 -9.02 -45.39
CA GLY A 102 21.16 -8.34 -46.03
C GLY A 102 21.90 -7.33 -45.15
N ARG A 103 22.75 -6.50 -45.79
CA ARG A 103 23.43 -5.33 -45.17
C ARG A 103 22.42 -4.36 -44.54
N ALA A 104 22.86 -3.51 -43.61
CA ALA A 104 22.01 -2.55 -42.90
C ALA A 104 21.01 -1.82 -43.83
N THR A 105 19.74 -2.22 -43.78
CA THR A 105 18.65 -1.68 -44.62
C THR A 105 18.11 -0.37 -44.09
N THR A 106 17.85 0.57 -44.97
CA THR A 106 17.32 1.89 -44.61
C THR A 106 15.82 1.85 -44.31
N LEU A 107 15.29 2.88 -43.64
CA LEU A 107 13.85 2.99 -43.38
C LEU A 107 13.04 3.09 -44.69
N ALA A 108 13.55 3.83 -45.68
CA ALA A 108 12.90 3.99 -46.98
C ALA A 108 12.73 2.66 -47.72
N GLU A 109 13.76 1.80 -47.68
CA GLU A 109 13.71 0.45 -48.26
C GLU A 109 12.65 -0.42 -47.57
N LYS A 110 12.59 -0.39 -46.24
CA LYS A 110 11.61 -1.15 -45.45
C LYS A 110 10.18 -0.69 -45.71
N VAL A 111 9.93 0.61 -45.84
CA VAL A 111 8.60 1.17 -46.16
C VAL A 111 8.18 0.79 -47.58
N ALA A 112 9.10 0.89 -48.55
CA ALA A 112 8.84 0.51 -49.93
C ALA A 112 8.48 -0.97 -50.06
N ALA A 113 9.24 -1.85 -49.39
CA ALA A 113 8.92 -3.27 -49.33
C ALA A 113 7.60 -3.55 -48.59
N ALA A 114 7.35 -2.91 -47.44
CA ALA A 114 6.10 -3.10 -46.69
C ALA A 114 4.85 -2.75 -47.51
N GLY A 115 4.92 -1.71 -48.35
CA GLY A 115 3.83 -1.28 -49.22
C GLY A 115 3.69 -2.06 -50.53
N ASN A 116 4.63 -2.95 -50.85
CA ASN A 116 4.62 -3.70 -52.10
C ASN A 116 3.60 -4.86 -52.03
N PRO A 117 2.67 -4.97 -53.01
CA PRO A 117 1.62 -6.00 -53.02
C PRO A 117 2.16 -7.44 -53.13
N SER A 118 3.42 -7.61 -53.56
CA SER A 118 4.09 -8.91 -53.73
C SER A 118 4.92 -9.33 -52.50
N THR A 119 4.92 -8.53 -51.42
CA THR A 119 5.70 -8.82 -50.21
C THR A 119 5.12 -10.01 -49.44
N PRO A 120 5.92 -11.05 -49.13
CA PRO A 120 5.44 -12.22 -48.38
C PRO A 120 4.94 -11.87 -46.98
N VAL A 121 3.88 -12.57 -46.54
CA VAL A 121 3.27 -12.42 -45.19
C VAL A 121 4.31 -12.53 -44.07
N ALA A 122 5.21 -13.51 -44.15
CA ALA A 122 6.28 -13.71 -43.17
C ALA A 122 7.21 -12.49 -43.06
N THR A 123 7.46 -11.81 -44.18
CA THR A 123 8.27 -10.58 -44.21
C THR A 123 7.51 -9.42 -43.60
N LEU A 124 6.22 -9.25 -43.91
CA LEU A 124 5.37 -8.22 -43.30
C LEU A 124 5.35 -8.37 -41.77
N SER A 125 5.15 -9.58 -41.25
CA SER A 125 5.21 -9.87 -39.81
C SER A 125 6.57 -9.54 -39.19
N ARG A 126 7.67 -9.81 -39.89
CA ARG A 126 9.01 -9.48 -39.43
C ARG A 126 9.34 -7.98 -39.53
N LEU A 127 8.69 -7.22 -40.41
CA LEU A 127 8.84 -5.76 -40.51
C LEU A 127 8.10 -5.02 -39.38
N THR A 128 7.09 -5.66 -38.79
CA THR A 128 6.23 -5.11 -37.74
C THR A 128 6.63 -5.62 -36.34
N TRP A 129 7.83 -5.26 -35.87
CA TRP A 129 8.20 -5.43 -34.45
C TRP A 129 7.53 -4.35 -33.57
N ARG A 130 7.55 -4.57 -32.24
CA ARG A 130 6.82 -3.78 -31.23
C ARG A 130 7.02 -2.25 -31.33
N ASP A 131 8.17 -1.82 -31.86
CA ASP A 131 8.54 -0.40 -32.04
C ASP A 131 8.80 -0.01 -33.52
N ALA A 132 8.13 -0.66 -34.47
CA ALA A 132 8.26 -0.29 -35.88
C ALA A 132 7.84 1.18 -36.13
N PRO A 133 8.59 1.95 -36.95
CA PRO A 133 8.21 3.30 -37.37
C PRO A 133 6.80 3.37 -37.98
N GLN A 134 6.13 4.51 -37.81
CA GLN A 134 4.73 4.70 -38.22
C GLN A 134 4.52 4.52 -39.72
N GLU A 135 5.53 4.85 -40.52
CA GLU A 135 5.56 4.72 -41.98
C GLU A 135 5.50 3.24 -42.38
N ILE A 136 6.20 2.36 -41.67
CA ILE A 136 6.15 0.91 -41.90
C ILE A 136 4.77 0.40 -41.48
N LYS A 137 4.26 0.79 -40.31
CA LYS A 137 2.93 0.37 -39.84
C LYS A 137 1.83 0.76 -40.83
N LEU A 138 1.86 1.98 -41.38
CA LEU A 138 0.91 2.45 -42.38
C LEU A 138 1.03 1.68 -43.71
N ALA A 139 2.25 1.41 -44.16
CA ALA A 139 2.48 0.65 -45.39
C ALA A 139 1.96 -0.79 -45.27
N VAL A 140 2.21 -1.46 -44.13
CA VAL A 140 1.67 -2.80 -43.86
C VAL A 140 0.14 -2.79 -43.73
N ALA A 141 -0.44 -1.79 -43.06
CA ALA A 141 -1.90 -1.66 -42.94
C ALA A 141 -2.61 -1.56 -44.31
N ARG A 142 -1.99 -0.88 -45.28
CA ARG A 142 -2.48 -0.75 -46.66
C ARG A 142 -2.24 -2.00 -47.52
N ASN A 143 -1.41 -2.93 -47.07
CA ASN A 143 -1.06 -4.11 -47.83
C ASN A 143 -2.14 -5.20 -47.70
N MET A 144 -2.76 -5.57 -48.82
CA MET A 144 -3.84 -6.56 -48.86
C MET A 144 -3.37 -8.01 -48.60
N GLN A 145 -2.06 -8.26 -48.58
CA GLN A 145 -1.48 -9.56 -48.23
C GLN A 145 -1.15 -9.70 -46.74
N ALA A 146 -1.30 -8.64 -45.93
CA ALA A 146 -1.01 -8.71 -44.51
C ALA A 146 -1.95 -9.71 -43.79
N SER A 147 -1.40 -10.51 -42.86
CA SER A 147 -2.21 -11.47 -42.09
C SER A 147 -2.99 -10.79 -40.96
N ALA A 148 -4.06 -11.43 -40.51
CA ALA A 148 -4.81 -10.98 -39.33
C ALA A 148 -3.92 -10.86 -38.09
N GLU A 149 -2.95 -11.76 -37.88
CA GLU A 149 -1.99 -11.66 -36.78
C GLU A 149 -1.09 -10.42 -36.91
N THR A 150 -0.56 -10.16 -38.12
CA THR A 150 0.27 -8.99 -38.42
C THR A 150 -0.50 -7.70 -38.13
N LEU A 151 -1.74 -7.61 -38.62
CA LEU A 151 -2.59 -6.43 -38.49
C LEU A 151 -3.05 -6.19 -37.04
N SER A 152 -3.30 -7.27 -36.27
CA SER A 152 -3.63 -7.16 -34.84
C SER A 152 -2.53 -6.46 -34.04
N GLY A 153 -1.27 -6.65 -34.42
CA GLY A 153 -0.11 -6.08 -33.73
C GLY A 153 0.22 -4.63 -34.10
N LEU A 154 -0.45 -4.04 -35.11
CA LEU A 154 -0.18 -2.68 -35.55
C LEU A 154 -0.74 -1.61 -34.61
N PHE A 155 -1.75 -1.95 -33.81
CA PHE A 155 -2.38 -1.07 -32.83
C PHE A 155 -1.86 -1.33 -31.42
N SER A 156 -1.24 -0.32 -30.80
CA SER A 156 -0.96 -0.29 -29.36
C SER A 156 -1.64 0.91 -28.70
N TRP A 157 -2.11 0.75 -27.46
CA TRP A 157 -2.79 1.82 -26.72
C TRP A 157 -1.92 3.07 -26.51
N HIS A 158 -0.60 2.93 -26.57
CA HIS A 158 0.38 4.00 -26.36
C HIS A 158 0.63 4.86 -27.61
N ASP A 159 0.03 4.54 -28.76
CA ASP A 159 0.29 5.23 -30.04
C ASP A 159 -0.76 6.30 -30.40
N ARG A 160 -1.75 6.57 -29.54
CA ARG A 160 -2.94 7.41 -29.85
C ARG A 160 -2.65 8.88 -30.20
N GLU A 161 -1.57 9.46 -29.68
CA GLU A 161 -1.22 10.89 -29.88
C GLU A 161 -0.37 11.13 -31.14
N LYS A 162 -0.05 10.09 -31.90
CA LYS A 162 0.88 10.18 -33.04
C LYS A 162 0.17 10.65 -34.31
N ALA A 163 0.82 11.56 -35.06
CA ALA A 163 0.25 12.24 -36.23
C ALA A 163 -0.31 11.30 -37.32
N ASN A 164 0.29 10.12 -37.54
CA ASN A 164 -0.16 9.18 -38.58
C ASN A 164 -1.16 8.11 -38.08
N MET A 165 -1.54 8.14 -36.80
CA MET A 165 -2.39 7.10 -36.22
C MET A 165 -3.77 7.04 -36.87
N ARG A 166 -4.34 8.19 -37.25
CA ARG A 166 -5.62 8.26 -37.98
C ARG A 166 -5.55 7.60 -39.37
N ALA A 167 -4.43 7.78 -40.08
CA ALA A 167 -4.23 7.17 -41.39
C ALA A 167 -4.10 5.65 -41.29
N ILE A 168 -3.41 5.16 -40.25
CA ILE A 168 -3.27 3.73 -39.94
C ILE A 168 -4.64 3.13 -39.58
N ALA A 169 -5.42 3.80 -38.73
CA ALA A 169 -6.76 3.37 -38.34
C ALA A 169 -7.70 3.21 -39.54
N ARG A 170 -7.70 4.20 -40.43
CA ARG A 170 -8.49 4.15 -41.66
C ARG A 170 -8.04 3.02 -42.59
N ALA A 171 -6.73 2.87 -42.82
CA ALA A 171 -6.20 1.79 -43.65
C ALA A 171 -6.58 0.40 -43.11
N LEU A 172 -6.58 0.23 -41.78
CA LEU A 172 -7.02 -1.01 -41.14
C LEU A 172 -8.53 -1.25 -41.26
N ALA A 173 -9.36 -0.20 -41.22
CA ALA A 173 -10.80 -0.32 -41.45
C ALA A 173 -11.12 -0.75 -42.91
N GLU A 174 -10.32 -0.27 -43.86
CA GLU A 174 -10.43 -0.60 -45.29
C GLU A 174 -9.86 -1.99 -45.62
N ASN A 175 -8.94 -2.52 -44.82
CA ASN A 175 -8.32 -3.83 -45.05
C ASN A 175 -9.23 -5.00 -44.58
N PRO A 176 -9.67 -5.89 -45.49
CA PRO A 176 -10.53 -7.04 -45.15
C PRO A 176 -9.88 -8.10 -44.26
N ALA A 177 -8.55 -8.16 -44.22
CA ALA A 177 -7.81 -9.13 -43.40
C ALA A 177 -7.71 -8.69 -41.92
N THR A 178 -8.13 -7.46 -41.59
CA THR A 178 -8.14 -6.96 -40.21
C THR A 178 -9.04 -7.84 -39.33
N PRO A 179 -8.55 -8.36 -38.19
CA PRO A 179 -9.32 -9.27 -37.35
C PRO A 179 -10.51 -8.57 -36.70
N THR A 180 -11.55 -9.34 -36.39
CA THR A 180 -12.80 -8.81 -35.81
C THR A 180 -12.60 -8.05 -34.50
N SER A 181 -11.62 -8.44 -33.67
CA SER A 181 -11.26 -7.72 -32.44
C SER A 181 -10.78 -6.28 -32.71
N THR A 182 -9.88 -6.10 -33.68
CA THR A 182 -9.42 -4.77 -34.10
C THR A 182 -10.53 -4.00 -34.80
N ARG A 183 -11.36 -4.67 -35.61
CA ARG A 183 -12.50 -4.04 -36.29
C ARG A 183 -13.56 -3.53 -35.31
N ALA A 184 -13.83 -4.27 -34.22
CA ALA A 184 -14.73 -3.83 -33.16
C ALA A 184 -14.23 -2.54 -32.50
N TYR A 185 -12.92 -2.44 -32.23
CA TYR A 185 -12.33 -1.21 -31.72
C TYR A 185 -12.44 -0.05 -32.72
N LEU A 186 -12.16 -0.28 -34.01
CA LEU A 186 -12.33 0.74 -35.05
C LEU A 186 -13.79 1.17 -35.22
N TYR A 187 -14.74 0.25 -35.00
CA TYR A 187 -16.17 0.54 -35.01
C TYR A 187 -16.60 1.45 -33.84
N GLU A 188 -15.86 1.54 -32.74
CA GLU A 188 -16.20 2.51 -31.69
C GLU A 188 -15.99 3.95 -32.17
N GLN A 189 -15.12 4.18 -33.16
CA GLN A 189 -14.80 5.49 -33.73
C GLN A 189 -15.86 5.90 -34.76
N GLU A 190 -16.60 6.98 -34.47
CA GLU A 190 -17.77 7.39 -35.27
C GLU A 190 -17.45 7.64 -36.76
N ASP A 191 -16.27 8.18 -37.05
CA ASP A 191 -15.79 8.47 -38.40
C ASP A 191 -15.44 7.22 -39.22
N LEU A 192 -15.14 6.09 -38.56
CA LEU A 192 -14.75 4.84 -39.20
C LEU A 192 -15.86 3.79 -39.25
N ARG A 193 -16.94 3.93 -38.49
CA ARG A 193 -18.07 2.97 -38.42
C ARG A 193 -18.58 2.53 -39.79
N ALA A 194 -18.88 3.51 -40.65
CA ALA A 194 -19.42 3.24 -41.98
C ALA A 194 -18.45 2.42 -42.85
N ILE A 195 -17.15 2.69 -42.73
CA ILE A 195 -16.09 1.98 -43.47
C ILE A 195 -15.98 0.54 -42.96
N VAL A 196 -15.93 0.35 -41.64
CA VAL A 196 -15.85 -0.98 -41.04
C VAL A 196 -17.03 -1.84 -41.46
N VAL A 197 -18.26 -1.31 -41.40
CA VAL A 197 -19.48 -2.07 -41.79
C VAL A 197 -19.52 -2.37 -43.29
N ALA A 198 -19.01 -1.48 -44.15
CA ALA A 198 -18.98 -1.70 -45.59
C ALA A 198 -17.98 -2.81 -45.99
N THR A 199 -16.85 -2.90 -45.31
CA THR A 199 -15.81 -3.90 -45.58
C THR A 199 -16.19 -5.26 -44.97
N THR A 200 -16.14 -6.34 -45.75
CA THR A 200 -16.44 -7.71 -45.26
C THR A 200 -15.15 -8.40 -44.82
N PRO A 201 -15.06 -8.92 -43.59
CA PRO A 201 -13.85 -9.58 -43.11
C PRO A 201 -13.59 -10.90 -43.85
N VAL A 202 -12.32 -11.18 -44.17
CA VAL A 202 -11.87 -12.47 -44.74
C VAL A 202 -11.79 -13.56 -43.66
N GLU A 203 -11.86 -13.17 -42.38
CA GLU A 203 -11.84 -14.07 -41.24
C GLU A 203 -12.95 -15.15 -41.32
N PRO A 204 -12.62 -16.44 -41.12
CA PRO A 204 -13.60 -17.53 -41.22
C PRO A 204 -14.82 -17.33 -40.30
N ILE A 205 -16.01 -17.75 -40.75
CA ILE A 205 -17.27 -17.67 -39.99
C ILE A 205 -17.11 -18.31 -38.60
N ALA A 206 -16.48 -19.49 -38.52
CA ALA A 206 -16.24 -20.20 -37.26
C ALA A 206 -15.43 -19.35 -36.25
N LYS A 207 -14.46 -18.58 -36.73
CA LYS A 207 -13.63 -17.73 -35.86
C LYS A 207 -14.42 -16.52 -35.36
N ARG A 208 -15.26 -15.91 -36.20
CA ARG A 208 -16.20 -14.84 -35.79
C ARG A 208 -17.23 -15.33 -34.76
N ILE A 209 -17.81 -16.52 -34.97
CA ILE A 209 -18.72 -17.16 -34.01
C ILE A 209 -18.01 -17.47 -32.68
N SER A 210 -16.77 -17.97 -32.73
CA SER A 210 -16.00 -18.30 -31.53
C SER A 210 -15.72 -17.07 -30.65
N GLN A 211 -15.62 -15.88 -31.23
CA GLN A 211 -15.38 -14.66 -30.47
C GLN A 211 -16.56 -14.31 -29.55
N VAL A 212 -17.80 -14.43 -30.04
CA VAL A 212 -19.00 -14.14 -29.25
C VAL A 212 -19.39 -15.27 -28.30
N ARG A 213 -18.95 -16.50 -28.59
CA ARG A 213 -19.12 -17.67 -27.71
C ARG A 213 -17.98 -17.86 -26.72
N SER A 214 -16.92 -17.05 -26.80
CA SER A 214 -15.79 -17.17 -25.88
C SER A 214 -16.23 -16.88 -24.44
N SER A 215 -15.67 -17.63 -23.48
CA SER A 215 -15.93 -17.43 -22.05
C SER A 215 -15.23 -16.19 -21.47
N GLY A 216 -14.41 -15.51 -22.28
CA GLY A 216 -13.75 -14.27 -21.91
C GLY A 216 -14.65 -13.04 -22.06
N TYR A 217 -14.18 -11.90 -21.59
CA TYR A 217 -14.87 -10.63 -21.80
C TYR A 217 -14.90 -10.28 -23.31
N VAL A 218 -16.10 -10.18 -23.87
CA VAL A 218 -16.35 -9.72 -25.24
C VAL A 218 -16.84 -8.27 -25.18
N SER A 219 -16.21 -7.38 -25.95
CA SER A 219 -16.58 -5.96 -25.91
C SER A 219 -17.99 -5.73 -26.48
N PRO A 220 -18.76 -4.76 -25.95
CA PRO A 220 -20.07 -4.40 -26.50
C PRO A 220 -20.01 -4.06 -28.00
N ALA A 221 -18.96 -3.37 -28.44
CA ALA A 221 -18.73 -3.05 -29.84
C ALA A 221 -18.56 -4.29 -30.73
N THR A 222 -18.03 -5.39 -30.19
CA THR A 222 -17.94 -6.67 -30.93
C THR A 222 -19.33 -7.24 -31.19
N PHE A 223 -20.22 -7.23 -30.19
CA PHE A 223 -21.61 -7.67 -30.37
C PHE A 223 -22.37 -6.79 -31.36
N GLU A 224 -22.22 -5.47 -31.27
CA GLU A 224 -22.88 -4.53 -32.20
C GLU A 224 -22.39 -4.68 -33.64
N LEU A 225 -21.08 -4.87 -33.83
CA LEU A 225 -20.48 -5.10 -35.14
C LEU A 225 -20.98 -6.42 -35.74
N LEU A 226 -20.94 -7.50 -34.97
CA LEU A 226 -21.32 -8.84 -35.45
C LEU A 226 -22.84 -9.02 -35.58
N ALA A 227 -23.66 -8.24 -34.87
CA ALA A 227 -25.10 -8.18 -35.11
C ALA A 227 -25.45 -7.61 -36.50
N LYS A 228 -24.51 -6.90 -37.13
CA LYS A 228 -24.63 -6.35 -38.50
C LYS A 228 -23.85 -7.18 -39.53
N ASP A 229 -23.37 -8.36 -39.14
CA ASP A 229 -22.61 -9.23 -40.03
C ASP A 229 -23.49 -9.70 -41.20
N LYS A 230 -22.89 -9.83 -42.39
CA LYS A 230 -23.60 -10.31 -43.58
C LYS A 230 -24.06 -11.76 -43.42
N ASP A 231 -23.36 -12.56 -42.62
CA ASP A 231 -23.65 -13.98 -42.42
C ASP A 231 -24.68 -14.22 -41.29
N GLN A 232 -25.76 -14.94 -41.62
CA GLN A 232 -26.84 -15.21 -40.66
C GLN A 232 -26.41 -16.12 -39.50
N ALA A 233 -25.42 -17.00 -39.67
CA ALA A 233 -24.95 -17.87 -38.60
C ALA A 233 -24.18 -17.09 -37.53
N VAL A 234 -23.45 -16.04 -37.95
CA VAL A 234 -22.80 -15.09 -37.04
C VAL A 234 -23.84 -14.29 -36.26
N ARG A 235 -24.86 -13.75 -36.93
CA ARG A 235 -25.95 -13.00 -36.28
C ARG A 235 -26.75 -13.88 -35.32
N ARG A 236 -27.02 -15.14 -35.70
CA ARG A 236 -27.69 -16.13 -34.83
C ARG A 236 -26.84 -16.47 -33.61
N ALA A 237 -25.52 -16.60 -33.77
CA ALA A 237 -24.60 -16.79 -32.66
C ALA A 237 -24.62 -15.59 -31.70
N VAL A 238 -24.65 -14.36 -32.22
CA VAL A 238 -24.85 -13.14 -31.41
C VAL A 238 -26.18 -13.19 -30.67
N ALA A 239 -27.29 -13.52 -31.32
CA ALA A 239 -28.59 -13.64 -30.65
C ALA A 239 -28.56 -14.68 -29.51
N SER A 240 -27.88 -15.82 -29.70
CA SER A 240 -27.76 -16.88 -28.68
C SER A 240 -26.77 -16.57 -27.55
N ALA A 241 -25.81 -15.67 -27.77
CA ALA A 241 -24.69 -15.48 -26.85
C ALA A 241 -25.11 -14.81 -25.52
N PRO A 242 -24.75 -15.35 -24.34
CA PRO A 242 -25.22 -14.86 -23.04
C PRO A 242 -24.99 -13.35 -22.82
N GLY A 243 -23.85 -12.81 -23.30
CA GLY A 243 -23.46 -11.41 -23.14
C GLY A 243 -24.17 -10.39 -24.03
N THR A 244 -25.10 -10.82 -24.89
CA THR A 244 -25.80 -9.91 -25.82
C THR A 244 -26.83 -9.05 -25.09
N LYS A 245 -26.71 -7.72 -25.22
CA LYS A 245 -27.59 -6.73 -24.60
C LYS A 245 -29.00 -6.72 -25.22
N GLU A 246 -30.00 -6.33 -24.44
CA GLU A 246 -31.41 -6.24 -24.85
C GLU A 246 -31.59 -5.41 -26.14
N ALA A 247 -30.94 -4.24 -26.26
CA ALA A 247 -31.03 -3.40 -27.46
C ALA A 247 -30.55 -4.09 -28.75
N ILE A 248 -29.55 -4.97 -28.66
CA ILE A 248 -29.06 -5.75 -29.81
C ILE A 248 -30.05 -6.88 -30.13
N LEU A 249 -30.64 -7.52 -29.11
CA LEU A 249 -31.69 -8.50 -29.30
C LEU A 249 -32.93 -7.87 -29.95
N GLU A 250 -33.33 -6.66 -29.58
CA GLU A 250 -34.45 -5.94 -30.20
C GLU A 250 -34.20 -5.64 -31.69
N GLN A 251 -32.95 -5.29 -32.03
CA GLN A 251 -32.52 -5.17 -33.42
C GLN A 251 -32.64 -6.50 -34.17
N LEU A 252 -32.13 -7.60 -33.56
CA LEU A 252 -32.12 -8.93 -34.18
C LEU A 252 -33.50 -9.60 -34.22
N ALA A 253 -34.45 -9.20 -33.36
CA ALA A 253 -35.84 -9.68 -33.41
C ALA A 253 -36.59 -9.27 -34.68
N ASN A 254 -36.08 -8.25 -35.38
CA ASN A 254 -36.54 -7.78 -36.68
C ASN A 254 -35.61 -8.20 -37.84
N ASP A 255 -34.71 -9.15 -37.61
CA ASP A 255 -33.81 -9.66 -38.66
C ASP A 255 -34.61 -10.32 -39.79
N SER A 256 -34.11 -10.17 -41.02
CA SER A 256 -34.65 -10.83 -42.20
C SER A 256 -34.65 -12.37 -42.12
N ALA A 257 -33.74 -12.96 -41.35
CA ALA A 257 -33.63 -14.40 -41.17
C ALA A 257 -34.42 -14.85 -39.93
N GLU A 258 -35.48 -15.65 -40.15
CA GLU A 258 -36.35 -16.07 -39.05
C GLU A 258 -35.62 -16.88 -37.97
N GLY A 259 -34.60 -17.68 -38.34
CA GLY A 259 -33.78 -18.39 -37.36
C GLY A 259 -32.93 -17.48 -36.46
N VAL A 260 -32.69 -16.22 -36.84
CA VAL A 260 -32.06 -15.18 -36.01
C VAL A 260 -33.13 -14.47 -35.19
N ALA A 261 -34.22 -14.06 -35.85
CA ALA A 261 -35.33 -13.35 -35.24
C ALA A 261 -36.02 -14.16 -34.14
N GLY A 262 -36.29 -15.45 -34.38
CA GLY A 262 -36.89 -16.37 -33.41
C GLY A 262 -36.05 -16.52 -32.14
N VAL A 263 -34.72 -16.69 -32.28
CA VAL A 263 -33.78 -16.77 -31.14
C VAL A 263 -33.77 -15.47 -30.33
N ALA A 264 -33.76 -14.31 -31.00
CA ALA A 264 -33.79 -13.02 -30.34
C ALA A 264 -35.14 -12.77 -29.63
N ARG A 265 -36.27 -13.09 -30.28
CA ARG A 265 -37.61 -13.02 -29.69
C ARG A 265 -37.75 -13.93 -28.48
N ALA A 266 -37.26 -15.17 -28.55
CA ALA A 266 -37.29 -16.11 -27.43
C ALA A 266 -36.57 -15.57 -26.18
N ARG A 267 -35.45 -14.86 -26.34
CA ARG A 267 -34.73 -14.22 -25.23
C ARG A 267 -35.39 -12.95 -24.70
N LEU A 268 -36.14 -12.24 -25.56
CA LEU A 268 -36.89 -11.04 -25.20
C LEU A 268 -38.29 -11.33 -24.67
N ALA A 269 -38.81 -12.53 -24.89
CA ALA A 269 -40.18 -12.91 -24.59
C ALA A 269 -40.52 -12.57 -23.13
N LYS A 270 -41.55 -11.74 -22.97
CA LYS A 270 -42.02 -11.25 -21.66
C LYS A 270 -43.20 -12.07 -21.13
N ASP A 271 -43.88 -12.80 -22.01
CA ASP A 271 -45.07 -13.59 -21.74
C ASP A 271 -44.77 -15.10 -21.82
N SER A 272 -45.16 -15.84 -20.79
CA SER A 272 -45.06 -17.29 -20.73
C SER A 272 -45.85 -18.00 -21.85
N ALA A 273 -46.92 -17.40 -22.36
CA ALA A 273 -47.68 -17.98 -23.48
C ALA A 273 -46.90 -17.94 -24.80
N GLU A 274 -46.15 -16.87 -25.03
CA GLU A 274 -45.25 -16.73 -26.19
C GLU A 274 -44.08 -17.71 -26.10
N ILE A 275 -43.47 -17.84 -24.91
CA ILE A 275 -42.41 -18.84 -24.66
C ILE A 275 -42.90 -20.27 -24.95
N ARG A 276 -44.11 -20.63 -24.51
CA ARG A 276 -44.70 -21.95 -24.78
C ARG A 276 -44.94 -22.21 -26.26
N ARG A 277 -45.31 -21.18 -27.01
CA ARG A 277 -45.52 -21.29 -28.47
C ARG A 277 -44.20 -21.54 -29.19
N LEU A 278 -43.16 -20.79 -28.85
CA LEU A 278 -41.81 -20.94 -29.42
C LEU A 278 -41.17 -22.28 -29.03
N ALA A 279 -41.46 -22.80 -27.84
CA ALA A 279 -40.94 -24.08 -27.36
C ALA A 279 -41.49 -25.31 -28.12
N GLN A 280 -42.52 -25.16 -28.95
CA GLN A 280 -43.02 -26.25 -29.81
C GLN A 280 -42.14 -26.49 -31.05
N GLU A 281 -41.21 -25.58 -31.34
CA GLU A 281 -40.29 -25.72 -32.46
C GLU A 281 -39.11 -26.63 -32.07
N GLU A 282 -38.80 -27.63 -32.89
CA GLU A 282 -37.73 -28.62 -32.62
C GLU A 282 -36.30 -28.09 -32.89
N ASP A 283 -36.10 -26.77 -32.90
CA ASP A 283 -34.81 -26.15 -33.18
C ASP A 283 -33.94 -26.04 -31.90
N PRO A 284 -32.82 -26.78 -31.79
CA PRO A 284 -32.05 -26.85 -30.53
C PRO A 284 -31.49 -25.49 -30.07
N VAL A 285 -31.13 -24.60 -31.01
CA VAL A 285 -30.60 -23.27 -30.66
C VAL A 285 -31.70 -22.36 -30.11
N LEU A 286 -32.92 -22.50 -30.63
CA LEU A 286 -34.09 -21.80 -30.12
C LEU A 286 -34.47 -22.32 -28.73
N LEU A 287 -34.52 -23.65 -28.55
CA LEU A 287 -34.78 -24.27 -27.25
C LEU A 287 -33.73 -23.86 -26.19
N GLU A 288 -32.45 -23.79 -26.56
CA GLU A 288 -31.40 -23.27 -25.68
C GLU A 288 -31.63 -21.79 -25.32
N ALA A 289 -32.04 -20.97 -26.30
CA ALA A 289 -32.34 -19.56 -26.08
C ALA A 289 -33.54 -19.35 -25.14
N ILE A 290 -34.56 -20.22 -25.26
CA ILE A 290 -35.68 -20.28 -24.32
C ILE A 290 -35.17 -20.69 -22.94
N ALA A 291 -34.39 -21.78 -22.82
CA ALA A 291 -33.87 -22.23 -21.53
C ALA A 291 -32.99 -21.17 -20.82
N ARG A 292 -32.33 -20.29 -21.57
CA ARG A 292 -31.54 -19.15 -21.05
C ARG A 292 -32.36 -17.91 -20.70
N ASN A 293 -33.65 -17.85 -21.06
CA ASN A 293 -34.50 -16.73 -20.70
C ASN A 293 -34.88 -16.82 -19.20
N PRO A 294 -34.57 -15.81 -18.37
CA PRO A 294 -34.91 -15.82 -16.93
C PRO A 294 -36.40 -15.93 -16.61
N ARG A 295 -37.28 -15.67 -17.60
CA ARG A 295 -38.75 -15.76 -17.47
C ARG A 295 -39.31 -17.08 -17.97
N THR A 296 -38.46 -18.03 -18.36
CA THR A 296 -38.91 -19.34 -18.78
C THR A 296 -39.63 -20.03 -17.63
N PRO A 297 -40.88 -20.49 -17.83
CA PRO A 297 -41.64 -21.18 -16.79
C PRO A 297 -40.84 -22.34 -16.20
N PRO A 298 -40.64 -22.40 -14.87
CA PRO A 298 -39.87 -23.46 -14.23
C PRO A 298 -40.36 -24.87 -14.58
N GLU A 299 -41.64 -25.03 -14.89
CA GLU A 299 -42.25 -26.31 -15.26
C GLU A 299 -41.79 -26.82 -16.63
N LEU A 300 -41.37 -25.93 -17.54
CA LEU A 300 -40.88 -26.28 -18.88
C LEU A 300 -39.39 -26.60 -18.90
N MET A 301 -38.62 -26.09 -17.92
CA MET A 301 -37.17 -26.26 -17.88
C MET A 301 -36.71 -27.72 -17.91
N PRO A 302 -37.34 -28.68 -17.19
CA PRO A 302 -36.96 -30.09 -17.26
C PRO A 302 -37.06 -30.66 -18.68
N GLU A 303 -38.18 -30.42 -19.37
CA GLU A 303 -38.41 -30.91 -20.74
C GLU A 303 -37.41 -30.28 -21.73
N LEU A 304 -37.19 -28.96 -21.62
CA LEU A 304 -36.23 -28.24 -22.47
C LEU A 304 -34.82 -28.77 -22.30
N VAL A 305 -34.33 -28.91 -21.05
CA VAL A 305 -32.98 -29.39 -20.75
C VAL A 305 -32.77 -30.81 -21.26
N LEU A 306 -33.79 -31.67 -21.16
CA LEU A 306 -33.73 -33.03 -21.72
C LEU A 306 -33.68 -33.02 -23.26
N ALA A 307 -34.44 -32.14 -23.92
CA ALA A 307 -34.48 -32.03 -25.38
C ALA A 307 -33.14 -31.52 -25.97
N ILE A 308 -32.44 -30.65 -25.25
CA ILE A 308 -31.16 -30.07 -25.70
C ILE A 308 -29.93 -30.70 -25.03
N LEU A 309 -30.09 -31.84 -24.35
CA LEU A 309 -29.04 -32.44 -23.53
C LEU A 309 -27.73 -32.67 -24.31
N ASP A 310 -27.83 -33.09 -25.57
CA ASP A 310 -26.66 -33.39 -26.42
C ASP A 310 -26.14 -32.17 -27.22
N THR A 311 -26.92 -31.09 -27.31
CA THR A 311 -26.66 -29.96 -28.21
C THR A 311 -26.40 -28.63 -27.50
N ALA A 312 -26.83 -28.49 -26.24
CA ALA A 312 -26.70 -27.26 -25.48
C ALA A 312 -25.26 -26.98 -25.05
N GLY A 313 -24.98 -25.71 -24.78
CA GLY A 313 -23.74 -25.32 -24.12
C GLY A 313 -23.58 -25.99 -22.75
N GLU A 314 -22.37 -26.48 -22.47
CA GLU A 314 -22.04 -27.09 -21.16
C GLU A 314 -22.25 -26.12 -19.99
N ASP A 315 -22.16 -24.82 -20.23
CA ASP A 315 -22.41 -23.78 -19.24
C ASP A 315 -23.87 -23.79 -18.77
N LEU A 316 -24.83 -23.84 -19.70
CA LEU A 316 -26.26 -23.92 -19.36
C LEU A 316 -26.56 -25.19 -18.55
N LEU A 317 -26.08 -26.35 -19.03
CA LEU A 317 -26.32 -27.63 -18.35
C LEU A 317 -25.68 -27.67 -16.96
N ARG A 318 -24.49 -27.07 -16.80
CA ARG A 318 -23.79 -26.95 -15.51
C ARG A 318 -24.53 -26.04 -14.54
N ASP A 319 -25.04 -24.92 -15.03
CA ASP A 319 -25.78 -23.96 -14.21
C ASP A 319 -27.11 -24.57 -13.76
N TYR A 320 -27.86 -25.19 -14.69
CA TYR A 320 -29.07 -25.92 -14.34
C TYR A 320 -28.77 -27.08 -13.37
N ALA A 321 -27.71 -27.85 -13.58
CA ALA A 321 -27.30 -28.91 -12.66
C ALA A 321 -27.01 -28.41 -11.22
N LYS A 322 -26.75 -27.11 -11.00
CA LYS A 322 -26.57 -26.54 -9.66
C LYS A 322 -27.87 -26.05 -9.02
N GLU A 323 -28.94 -25.85 -9.80
CA GLU A 323 -30.20 -25.28 -9.33
C GLU A 323 -30.93 -26.20 -8.35
N ALA A 324 -31.25 -25.72 -7.15
CA ALA A 324 -31.86 -26.53 -6.09
C ALA A 324 -33.18 -27.18 -6.52
N SER A 325 -33.92 -26.54 -7.43
CA SER A 325 -35.22 -26.98 -7.98
C SER A 325 -35.13 -28.08 -9.05
N THR A 326 -33.92 -28.48 -9.47
CA THR A 326 -33.76 -29.48 -10.53
C THR A 326 -34.37 -30.83 -10.16
N PRO A 327 -35.30 -31.38 -10.96
CA PRO A 327 -35.91 -32.68 -10.70
C PRO A 327 -34.91 -33.85 -10.70
N ALA A 328 -35.21 -34.89 -9.92
CA ALA A 328 -34.30 -36.02 -9.70
C ALA A 328 -34.04 -36.86 -10.98
N ASP A 329 -35.03 -36.99 -11.85
CA ASP A 329 -34.94 -37.66 -13.15
C ASP A 329 -34.01 -36.90 -14.12
N VAL A 330 -34.08 -35.55 -14.13
CA VAL A 330 -33.15 -34.73 -14.92
C VAL A 330 -31.74 -34.80 -14.35
N LEU A 331 -31.57 -34.72 -13.02
CA LEU A 331 -30.27 -34.91 -12.37
C LEU A 331 -29.64 -36.27 -12.70
N ARG A 332 -30.45 -37.33 -12.78
CA ARG A 332 -30.00 -38.65 -13.22
C ARG A 332 -29.42 -38.62 -14.63
N ARG A 333 -30.12 -37.99 -15.59
CA ARG A 333 -29.64 -37.86 -16.97
C ARG A 333 -28.39 -36.98 -17.08
N LEU A 334 -28.31 -35.89 -16.31
CA LEU A 334 -27.12 -35.05 -16.24
C LEU A 334 -25.92 -35.77 -15.59
N ALA A 335 -26.15 -36.68 -14.65
CA ALA A 335 -25.12 -37.52 -14.05
C ALA A 335 -24.56 -38.60 -15.01
N GLU A 336 -25.28 -38.90 -16.09
CA GLU A 336 -24.84 -39.82 -17.16
C GLU A 336 -24.27 -39.07 -18.38
N HIS A 337 -24.24 -37.73 -18.34
CA HIS A 337 -23.84 -36.89 -19.46
C HIS A 337 -22.38 -37.13 -19.88
N THR A 338 -22.07 -37.02 -21.17
CA THR A 338 -20.73 -37.28 -21.71
C THR A 338 -19.66 -36.33 -21.16
N SER A 339 -20.01 -35.06 -20.94
CA SER A 339 -19.11 -34.05 -20.35
C SER A 339 -18.92 -34.23 -18.84
N ALA A 340 -17.67 -34.45 -18.44
CA ALA A 340 -17.29 -34.55 -17.03
C ALA A 340 -17.58 -33.26 -16.24
N SER A 341 -17.56 -32.09 -16.89
CA SER A 341 -17.88 -30.80 -16.27
C SER A 341 -19.34 -30.74 -15.79
N VAL A 342 -20.27 -31.30 -16.55
CA VAL A 342 -21.70 -31.36 -16.21
C VAL A 342 -21.93 -32.35 -15.07
N ARG A 343 -21.37 -33.56 -15.18
CA ARG A 343 -21.44 -34.58 -14.13
C ARG A 343 -20.85 -34.10 -12.80
N PHE A 344 -19.73 -33.37 -12.85
CA PHE A 344 -19.12 -32.77 -11.66
C PHE A 344 -20.03 -31.72 -11.00
N ALA A 345 -20.79 -30.94 -11.77
CA ALA A 345 -21.75 -30.00 -11.21
C ALA A 345 -22.88 -30.70 -10.46
N VAL A 346 -23.39 -31.83 -10.98
CA VAL A 346 -24.32 -32.69 -10.25
C VAL A 346 -23.70 -33.18 -8.94
N ALA A 347 -22.46 -33.70 -8.99
CA ALA A 347 -21.72 -34.18 -7.82
C ALA A 347 -21.33 -33.09 -6.82
N SER A 348 -21.45 -31.81 -7.17
CA SER A 348 -21.13 -30.68 -6.30
C SER A 348 -22.34 -30.21 -5.47
N ARG A 349 -23.54 -30.76 -5.68
CA ARG A 349 -24.74 -30.38 -4.93
C ARG A 349 -24.79 -31.14 -3.60
N SER A 350 -25.02 -30.42 -2.51
CA SER A 350 -25.19 -31.01 -1.18
C SER A 350 -26.43 -31.92 -1.05
N ALA A 351 -27.49 -31.65 -1.84
CA ALA A 351 -28.77 -32.36 -1.79
C ALA A 351 -29.01 -33.33 -2.96
N THR A 352 -27.95 -33.98 -3.46
CA THR A 352 -28.08 -34.95 -4.57
C THR A 352 -28.83 -36.22 -4.11
N PRO A 353 -29.84 -36.70 -4.86
CA PRO A 353 -30.57 -37.92 -4.54
C PRO A 353 -29.68 -39.18 -4.46
N SER A 354 -30.04 -40.12 -3.59
CA SER A 354 -29.22 -41.31 -3.29
C SER A 354 -29.00 -42.25 -4.49
N ASP A 355 -29.96 -42.34 -5.42
CA ASP A 355 -29.88 -43.11 -6.66
C ASP A 355 -28.93 -42.46 -7.67
N VAL A 356 -28.92 -41.13 -7.76
CA VAL A 356 -27.96 -40.36 -8.57
C VAL A 356 -26.55 -40.47 -7.99
N LEU A 357 -26.40 -40.43 -6.66
CA LEU A 357 -25.11 -40.64 -5.98
C LEU A 357 -24.51 -42.02 -6.27
N LYS A 358 -25.34 -43.07 -6.44
CA LYS A 358 -24.85 -44.41 -6.84
C LYS A 358 -24.24 -44.40 -8.24
N ILE A 359 -24.79 -43.62 -9.17
CA ILE A 359 -24.23 -43.47 -10.52
C ILE A 359 -22.88 -42.75 -10.44
N LEU A 360 -22.84 -41.61 -9.74
CA LEU A 360 -21.62 -40.80 -9.60
C LEU A 360 -20.50 -41.52 -8.82
N ALA A 361 -20.84 -42.41 -7.89
CA ALA A 361 -19.87 -43.26 -7.20
C ALA A 361 -19.15 -44.25 -8.13
N LEU A 362 -19.73 -44.55 -9.30
CA LEU A 362 -19.15 -45.45 -10.31
C LEU A 362 -18.53 -44.66 -11.48
N ASP A 363 -18.44 -43.33 -11.39
CA ASP A 363 -17.90 -42.51 -12.47
C ASP A 363 -16.44 -42.85 -12.79
N SER A 364 -16.08 -42.84 -14.06
CA SER A 364 -14.70 -43.01 -14.53
C SER A 364 -13.73 -41.97 -13.92
N ALA A 365 -14.19 -40.74 -13.67
CA ALA A 365 -13.34 -39.63 -13.26
C ALA A 365 -13.23 -39.56 -11.72
N PRO A 366 -12.01 -39.60 -11.15
CA PRO A 366 -11.80 -39.64 -9.71
C PRO A 366 -12.27 -38.36 -8.99
N ASN A 367 -12.18 -37.20 -9.64
CA ASN A 367 -12.67 -35.94 -9.09
C ASN A 367 -14.19 -35.93 -8.87
N ILE A 368 -14.96 -36.59 -9.74
CA ILE A 368 -16.42 -36.73 -9.62
C ILE A 368 -16.75 -37.70 -8.49
N ARG A 369 -16.10 -38.87 -8.44
CA ARG A 369 -16.28 -39.84 -7.34
C ARG A 369 -15.95 -39.20 -5.99
N ALA A 370 -14.85 -38.44 -5.91
CA ALA A 370 -14.46 -37.72 -4.70
C ALA A 370 -15.46 -36.62 -4.32
N ALA A 371 -16.00 -35.87 -5.28
CA ALA A 371 -17.05 -34.87 -5.01
C ALA A 371 -18.31 -35.52 -4.44
N ALA A 372 -18.79 -36.60 -5.09
CA ALA A 372 -19.94 -37.35 -4.63
C ALA A 372 -19.71 -37.94 -3.22
N ALA A 373 -18.53 -38.49 -2.96
CA ALA A 373 -18.17 -39.09 -1.66
C ALA A 373 -18.21 -38.12 -0.48
N ARG A 374 -18.11 -36.79 -0.70
CA ARG A 374 -18.22 -35.79 0.37
C ARG A 374 -19.66 -35.49 0.80
N ILE A 375 -20.64 -35.88 -0.01
CA ILE A 375 -22.05 -35.58 0.26
C ILE A 375 -22.54 -36.46 1.42
N GLN A 376 -23.11 -35.84 2.45
CA GLN A 376 -23.59 -36.53 3.66
C GLN A 376 -24.65 -37.61 3.35
N GLY A 377 -25.45 -37.43 2.29
CA GLY A 377 -26.44 -38.39 1.82
C GLY A 377 -25.90 -39.58 1.01
N MET A 378 -24.57 -39.73 0.88
CA MET A 378 -23.97 -40.85 0.15
C MET A 378 -24.33 -42.20 0.82
N PRO A 379 -24.93 -43.17 0.08
CA PRO A 379 -25.26 -44.47 0.65
C PRO A 379 -24.03 -45.22 1.17
N VAL A 380 -24.17 -45.85 2.34
CA VAL A 380 -23.09 -46.65 2.96
C VAL A 380 -22.60 -47.75 2.03
N SER A 381 -23.49 -48.38 1.24
CA SER A 381 -23.11 -49.40 0.25
C SER A 381 -22.16 -48.87 -0.83
N SER A 382 -22.31 -47.61 -1.25
CA SER A 382 -21.38 -46.95 -2.17
C SER A 382 -20.06 -46.59 -1.49
N LEU A 383 -20.11 -46.12 -0.23
CA LEU A 383 -18.90 -45.83 0.55
C LEU A 383 -18.03 -47.07 0.75
N VAL A 384 -18.63 -48.25 0.98
CA VAL A 384 -17.90 -49.52 1.10
C VAL A 384 -17.00 -49.80 -0.12
N ASN A 385 -17.49 -49.49 -1.33
CA ASN A 385 -16.71 -49.65 -2.55
C ASN A 385 -15.62 -48.58 -2.68
N LEU A 386 -15.95 -47.32 -2.37
CA LEU A 386 -15.04 -46.18 -2.50
C LEU A 386 -13.91 -46.18 -1.45
N VAL A 387 -14.06 -46.90 -0.33
CA VAL A 387 -12.96 -47.12 0.65
C VAL A 387 -11.74 -47.78 -0.01
N ALA A 388 -11.95 -48.64 -1.00
CA ALA A 388 -10.88 -49.33 -1.72
C ALA A 388 -10.55 -48.68 -3.07
N ASP A 389 -10.98 -47.43 -3.31
CA ASP A 389 -10.74 -46.74 -4.56
C ASP A 389 -9.23 -46.60 -4.84
N ALA A 390 -8.82 -46.77 -6.10
CA ALA A 390 -7.43 -46.63 -6.50
C ALA A 390 -6.89 -45.21 -6.27
N ASP A 391 -7.76 -44.20 -6.41
CA ASP A 391 -7.41 -42.80 -6.26
C ASP A 391 -7.44 -42.35 -4.79
N ASN A 392 -6.34 -41.76 -4.32
CA ASN A 392 -6.21 -41.33 -2.93
C ASN A 392 -7.10 -40.13 -2.56
N ALA A 393 -7.49 -39.28 -3.52
CA ALA A 393 -8.34 -38.13 -3.26
C ALA A 393 -9.78 -38.60 -3.03
N VAL A 394 -10.20 -39.68 -3.69
CA VAL A 394 -11.48 -40.37 -3.42
C VAL A 394 -11.46 -40.96 -2.02
N ARG A 395 -10.45 -41.75 -1.66
CA ARG A 395 -10.34 -42.33 -0.30
C ARG A 395 -10.29 -41.26 0.80
N LYS A 396 -9.60 -40.13 0.56
CA LYS A 396 -9.59 -38.96 1.46
C LYS A 396 -10.98 -38.33 1.60
N ALA A 397 -11.72 -38.20 0.50
CA ALA A 397 -13.08 -37.66 0.52
C ALA A 397 -14.04 -38.58 1.29
N VAL A 398 -13.93 -39.89 1.10
CA VAL A 398 -14.65 -40.91 1.87
C VAL A 398 -14.30 -40.80 3.36
N ALA A 399 -13.02 -40.76 3.71
CA ALA A 399 -12.55 -40.63 5.09
C ALA A 399 -13.09 -39.39 5.81
N GLY A 400 -13.29 -38.27 5.10
CA GLY A 400 -13.83 -37.03 5.66
C GLY A 400 -15.36 -36.96 5.75
N ASN A 401 -16.11 -37.96 5.25
CA ASN A 401 -17.56 -37.93 5.29
C ASN A 401 -18.09 -38.28 6.69
N VAL A 402 -18.94 -37.42 7.25
CA VAL A 402 -19.52 -37.57 8.60
C VAL A 402 -20.36 -38.85 8.73
N SER A 403 -20.98 -39.30 7.64
CA SER A 403 -21.82 -40.51 7.59
C SER A 403 -21.01 -41.81 7.58
N MET A 404 -19.67 -41.75 7.68
CA MET A 404 -18.81 -42.93 7.69
C MET A 404 -18.98 -43.77 8.96
N PRO A 405 -19.29 -45.07 8.83
CA PRO A 405 -19.26 -45.98 9.97
C PRO A 405 -17.84 -46.16 10.54
N PRO A 406 -17.67 -46.27 11.87
CA PRO A 406 -16.38 -46.47 12.51
C PRO A 406 -15.59 -47.67 11.98
N GLU A 407 -16.28 -48.76 11.58
CA GLU A 407 -15.65 -49.97 11.04
C GLU A 407 -14.92 -49.70 9.72
N LEU A 408 -15.47 -48.82 8.88
CA LEU A 408 -14.85 -48.43 7.62
C LEU A 408 -13.72 -47.41 7.82
N LEU A 409 -13.86 -46.51 8.81
CA LEU A 409 -12.77 -45.63 9.24
C LEU A 409 -11.57 -46.44 9.77
N MET A 410 -11.82 -47.53 10.51
CA MET A 410 -10.76 -48.44 10.98
C MET A 410 -9.99 -49.09 9.83
N ARG A 411 -10.64 -49.36 8.69
CA ARG A 411 -9.96 -49.87 7.48
C ARG A 411 -9.07 -48.81 6.83
N LEU A 412 -9.51 -47.55 6.80
CA LEU A 412 -8.73 -46.44 6.24
C LEU A 412 -7.64 -45.92 7.21
N ALA A 413 -7.72 -46.24 8.49
CA ALA A 413 -6.71 -45.87 9.49
C ALA A 413 -5.31 -46.41 9.17
N VAL A 414 -5.22 -47.51 8.41
CA VAL A 414 -3.96 -48.14 7.99
C VAL A 414 -3.53 -47.78 6.57
N ASP A 415 -4.20 -46.84 5.89
CA ASP A 415 -3.87 -46.42 4.54
C ASP A 415 -2.39 -45.98 4.42
N ASP A 416 -1.82 -46.20 3.23
CA ASP A 416 -0.43 -45.82 2.95
C ASP A 416 -0.28 -44.31 2.77
N VAL A 417 -1.36 -43.61 2.41
CA VAL A 417 -1.36 -42.17 2.20
C VAL A 417 -1.72 -41.43 3.49
N ALA A 418 -0.76 -40.67 4.01
CA ALA A 418 -0.93 -39.91 5.25
C ALA A 418 -2.12 -38.93 5.22
N ASP A 419 -2.39 -38.29 4.08
CA ASP A 419 -3.54 -37.40 3.89
C ASP A 419 -4.89 -38.09 4.12
N VAL A 420 -5.01 -39.37 3.78
CA VAL A 420 -6.22 -40.17 4.00
C VAL A 420 -6.37 -40.46 5.49
N VAL A 421 -5.28 -40.90 6.14
CA VAL A 421 -5.27 -41.18 7.58
C VAL A 421 -5.55 -39.91 8.40
N ALA A 422 -5.03 -38.76 7.98
CA ALA A 422 -5.33 -37.48 8.59
C ALA A 422 -6.82 -37.11 8.47
N ALA A 423 -7.45 -37.37 7.32
CA ALA A 423 -8.89 -37.18 7.15
C ALA A 423 -9.71 -38.12 8.03
N VAL A 424 -9.27 -39.39 8.22
CA VAL A 424 -9.89 -40.31 9.19
C VAL A 424 -9.77 -39.75 10.60
N ALA A 425 -8.58 -39.30 10.99
CA ALA A 425 -8.33 -38.78 12.33
C ALA A 425 -9.08 -37.47 12.62
N ALA A 426 -9.35 -36.64 11.61
CA ALA A 426 -10.14 -35.43 11.73
C ALA A 426 -11.66 -35.68 11.73
N ASN A 427 -12.12 -36.88 11.40
CA ASN A 427 -13.55 -37.19 11.29
C ASN A 427 -14.20 -37.26 12.69
N ALA A 428 -15.33 -36.57 12.87
CA ALA A 428 -16.08 -36.57 14.13
C ALA A 428 -16.65 -37.96 14.51
N SER A 429 -16.85 -38.85 13.53
CA SER A 429 -17.29 -40.24 13.72
C SER A 429 -16.14 -41.20 14.05
N ALA A 430 -14.89 -40.72 14.07
CA ALA A 430 -13.75 -41.54 14.49
C ALA A 430 -13.81 -41.82 15.99
N THR A 431 -13.96 -43.10 16.34
CA THR A 431 -14.00 -43.57 17.73
C THR A 431 -12.60 -43.65 18.35
N GLY A 432 -12.53 -43.67 19.68
CA GLY A 432 -11.26 -43.80 20.41
C GLY A 432 -10.35 -44.93 19.93
N PRO A 433 -10.84 -46.18 19.73
CA PRO A 433 -10.01 -47.27 19.18
C PRO A 433 -9.38 -46.98 17.82
N VAL A 434 -10.10 -46.28 16.92
CA VAL A 434 -9.58 -45.89 15.60
C VAL A 434 -8.44 -44.89 15.77
N LEU A 435 -8.64 -43.87 16.61
CA LEU A 435 -7.66 -42.81 16.87
C LEU A 435 -6.41 -43.37 17.56
N THR A 436 -6.57 -44.26 18.55
CA THR A 436 -5.45 -44.96 19.20
C THR A 436 -4.65 -45.80 18.21
N LYS A 437 -5.32 -46.50 17.27
CA LYS A 437 -4.64 -47.25 16.21
C LYS A 437 -3.80 -46.33 15.32
N ILE A 438 -4.36 -45.20 14.89
CA ILE A 438 -3.67 -44.20 14.06
C ILE A 438 -2.42 -43.69 14.79
N VAL A 439 -2.56 -43.25 16.05
CA VAL A 439 -1.43 -42.74 16.83
C VAL A 439 -0.30 -43.77 16.91
N ASN A 440 -0.62 -45.01 17.31
CA ASN A 440 0.39 -46.06 17.48
C ASN A 440 1.06 -46.46 16.16
N ASP A 441 0.29 -46.64 15.10
CA ASP A 441 0.82 -47.06 13.79
C ASP A 441 1.69 -45.98 13.16
N GLN A 442 1.26 -44.71 13.22
CA GLN A 442 2.02 -43.60 12.64
C GLN A 442 3.32 -43.38 13.42
N LEU A 443 3.30 -43.50 14.75
CA LEU A 443 4.51 -43.45 15.57
C LEU A 443 5.44 -44.66 15.32
N ALA A 444 4.89 -45.87 15.10
CA ALA A 444 5.68 -47.04 14.74
C ALA A 444 6.33 -46.89 13.34
N ARG A 445 5.57 -46.42 12.34
CA ARG A 445 6.09 -46.09 10.98
C ARG A 445 7.19 -45.04 11.05
N ARG A 446 7.02 -44.04 11.93
CA ARG A 446 8.01 -43.01 12.19
C ARG A 446 9.28 -43.56 12.83
N ALA A 447 9.17 -44.46 13.81
CA ALA A 447 10.30 -45.07 14.50
C ALA A 447 11.08 -46.07 13.62
N GLY A 448 10.39 -46.76 12.70
CA GLY A 448 11.00 -47.73 11.77
C GLY A 448 11.71 -47.13 10.56
N ARG A 449 11.70 -45.80 10.37
CA ARG A 449 12.43 -45.16 9.26
C ARG A 449 13.94 -45.22 9.47
N PRO A 450 14.73 -45.75 8.52
CA PRO A 450 16.18 -45.73 8.62
C PRO A 450 16.72 -44.29 8.55
N ALA A 451 17.73 -43.97 9.35
CA ALA A 451 18.39 -42.67 9.30
C ALA A 451 19.05 -42.45 7.93
N ARG A 452 18.68 -41.37 7.21
CA ARG A 452 19.27 -41.04 5.91
C ARG A 452 20.75 -40.63 6.04
N PRO A 453 21.61 -40.95 5.05
CA PRO A 453 23.00 -40.48 5.01
C PRO A 453 23.08 -38.95 4.88
N ALA A 454 24.13 -38.36 5.45
CA ALA A 454 24.28 -36.92 5.68
C ALA A 454 24.20 -36.00 4.43
N TYR A 455 24.18 -36.56 3.22
CA TYR A 455 24.33 -35.84 1.94
C TYR A 455 23.01 -35.64 1.16
N SER A 456 21.86 -36.09 1.67
CA SER A 456 20.55 -35.92 1.00
C SER A 456 20.05 -34.46 1.05
N THR A 457 19.63 -33.90 -0.09
CA THR A 457 19.07 -32.54 -0.21
C THR A 457 17.54 -32.46 -0.17
N GLU A 458 16.82 -33.59 -0.20
CA GLU A 458 15.36 -33.63 -0.09
C GLU A 458 14.86 -33.38 1.35
N ARG A 459 13.71 -32.70 1.50
CA ARG A 459 13.03 -32.50 2.79
C ARG A 459 12.58 -33.84 3.37
N ASP A 460 13.22 -34.30 4.44
CA ASP A 460 12.88 -35.53 5.16
C ASP A 460 11.86 -35.24 6.29
N THR A 461 10.67 -34.77 5.92
CA THR A 461 9.59 -34.51 6.89
C THR A 461 8.62 -35.68 6.86
N PHE A 462 8.61 -36.47 7.94
CA PHE A 462 7.54 -37.42 8.19
C PHE A 462 6.20 -36.64 8.24
N PRO A 463 5.13 -37.09 7.57
CA PRO A 463 3.87 -36.38 7.56
C PRO A 463 3.23 -36.44 8.96
N LEU A 464 3.19 -35.32 9.66
CA LEU A 464 2.66 -35.21 11.03
C LEU A 464 1.15 -34.98 11.04
N GLU A 465 0.55 -34.66 9.89
CA GLU A 465 -0.87 -34.35 9.72
C GLU A 465 -1.81 -35.38 10.36
N PRO A 466 -1.57 -36.71 10.27
CA PRO A 466 -2.36 -37.71 11.00
C PRO A 466 -2.32 -37.56 12.52
N LEU A 467 -1.13 -37.33 13.09
CA LEU A 467 -0.91 -37.19 14.53
C LEU A 467 -1.50 -35.86 15.04
N ILE A 468 -1.36 -34.79 14.26
CA ILE A 468 -1.95 -33.47 14.56
C ILE A 468 -3.48 -33.58 14.55
N SER A 469 -4.06 -34.23 13.53
CA SER A 469 -5.51 -34.40 13.42
C SER A 469 -6.07 -35.26 14.56
N ALA A 470 -5.36 -36.34 14.93
CA ALA A 470 -5.73 -37.16 16.08
C ALA A 470 -5.60 -36.37 17.40
N GLY A 471 -4.54 -35.58 17.58
CA GLY A 471 -4.35 -34.76 18.78
C GLY A 471 -5.48 -33.75 19.01
N GLY A 472 -6.03 -33.17 17.93
CA GLY A 472 -7.12 -32.21 18.00
C GLY A 472 -8.54 -32.80 18.00
N ASN A 473 -8.71 -34.11 17.81
CA ASN A 473 -10.03 -34.74 17.79
C ASN A 473 -10.55 -34.97 19.22
N SER A 474 -11.71 -34.42 19.55
CA SER A 474 -12.32 -34.53 20.89
C SER A 474 -12.71 -35.96 21.30
N ASN A 475 -12.68 -36.94 20.39
CA ASN A 475 -12.89 -38.37 20.72
C ASN A 475 -11.59 -39.12 21.02
N THR A 476 -10.42 -38.48 20.94
CA THR A 476 -9.13 -39.11 21.22
C THR A 476 -9.00 -39.38 22.73
N PRO A 477 -8.76 -40.63 23.15
CA PRO A 477 -8.59 -40.97 24.56
C PRO A 477 -7.32 -40.35 25.15
N ASP A 478 -7.34 -40.03 26.44
CA ASP A 478 -6.21 -39.42 27.16
C ASP A 478 -4.95 -40.28 27.11
N GLU A 479 -5.05 -41.61 27.06
CA GLU A 479 -3.89 -42.49 26.92
C GLU A 479 -3.18 -42.23 25.58
N ALA A 480 -3.94 -42.04 24.50
CA ALA A 480 -3.39 -41.75 23.18
C ALA A 480 -2.84 -40.31 23.10
N LEU A 481 -3.52 -39.34 23.72
CA LEU A 481 -2.99 -37.97 23.84
C LEU A 481 -1.66 -37.94 24.61
N THR A 482 -1.57 -38.67 25.72
CA THR A 482 -0.32 -38.79 26.50
C THR A 482 0.83 -39.38 25.68
N VAL A 483 0.55 -40.41 24.87
CA VAL A 483 1.53 -40.97 23.94
C VAL A 483 1.99 -39.93 22.91
N LEU A 484 1.08 -39.12 22.35
CA LEU A 484 1.42 -38.03 21.45
C LEU A 484 2.33 -36.99 22.14
N VAL A 485 2.00 -36.59 23.36
CA VAL A 485 2.81 -35.63 24.14
C VAL A 485 4.25 -36.13 24.32
N ASN A 486 4.40 -37.40 24.73
CA ASN A 486 5.70 -38.01 24.98
C ASN A 486 6.51 -38.26 23.69
N SER A 487 5.83 -38.54 22.57
CA SER A 487 6.48 -38.79 21.29
C SER A 487 7.29 -37.60 20.78
N VAL A 488 6.80 -36.38 21.03
CA VAL A 488 7.47 -35.13 20.68
C VAL A 488 8.68 -34.91 21.59
N ALA A 489 8.52 -35.07 22.91
CA ALA A 489 9.60 -34.90 23.89
C ALA A 489 10.82 -35.80 23.60
N GLY A 490 10.60 -37.04 23.13
CA GLY A 490 11.67 -37.98 22.77
C GLY A 490 12.53 -37.56 21.57
N VAL A 491 12.05 -36.61 20.76
CA VAL A 491 12.77 -36.03 19.60
C VAL A 491 13.69 -34.89 20.06
N PHE A 492 13.20 -34.05 20.98
CA PHE A 492 13.96 -32.95 21.58
C PHE A 492 15.21 -33.44 22.33
N ALA A 493 15.13 -34.59 23.02
CA ALA A 493 16.25 -35.17 23.76
C ALA A 493 17.46 -35.61 22.90
N ARG A 494 17.32 -35.65 21.56
CA ARG A 494 18.37 -36.15 20.63
C ARG A 494 18.97 -35.07 19.71
N SER A 495 18.56 -33.82 19.87
CA SER A 495 18.81 -32.72 18.91
C SER A 495 19.88 -31.73 19.41
N SER A 496 20.79 -31.30 18.54
CA SER A 496 21.80 -30.26 18.85
C SER A 496 22.18 -29.37 17.65
N SER A 497 21.51 -29.49 16.50
CA SER A 497 21.82 -28.75 15.25
C SER A 497 20.69 -27.79 14.81
N PRO A 498 20.97 -26.69 14.08
CA PRO A 498 19.95 -25.79 13.51
C PRO A 498 18.96 -26.46 12.53
N ARG A 499 19.35 -27.57 11.88
CA ARG A 499 18.41 -28.39 11.09
C ARG A 499 17.42 -29.14 11.97
N ASP A 500 17.83 -29.50 13.19
CA ASP A 500 16.96 -30.12 14.17
C ASP A 500 15.96 -29.10 14.72
N GLU A 501 16.33 -27.82 14.90
CA GLU A 501 15.43 -26.77 15.41
C GLU A 501 14.18 -26.51 14.55
N ARG A 502 14.31 -26.48 13.22
CA ARG A 502 13.13 -26.37 12.33
C ARG A 502 12.23 -27.60 12.41
N ARG A 503 12.84 -28.79 12.49
CA ARG A 503 12.12 -30.04 12.73
C ARG A 503 11.40 -30.01 14.08
N LEU A 504 12.01 -29.43 15.11
CA LEU A 504 11.40 -29.25 16.43
C LEU A 504 10.16 -28.33 16.38
N ALA A 505 10.22 -27.23 15.63
CA ALA A 505 9.06 -26.35 15.42
C ALA A 505 7.91 -27.06 14.68
N GLU A 506 8.23 -27.92 13.70
CA GLU A 506 7.22 -28.73 13.00
C GLU A 506 6.57 -29.76 13.93
N GLU A 507 7.33 -30.41 14.81
CA GLU A 507 6.84 -31.38 15.79
C GLU A 507 5.99 -30.74 16.89
N ALA A 508 6.29 -29.50 17.27
CA ALA A 508 5.50 -28.73 18.23
C ALA A 508 4.04 -28.53 17.78
N ARG A 509 3.73 -28.66 16.48
CA ARG A 509 2.35 -28.63 15.97
C ARG A 509 1.48 -29.74 16.56
N VAL A 510 2.07 -30.88 16.95
CA VAL A 510 1.36 -31.97 17.62
C VAL A 510 0.94 -31.54 19.03
N TRP A 511 1.83 -30.92 19.81
CA TRP A 511 1.49 -30.34 21.11
C TRP A 511 0.42 -29.26 21.01
N ALA A 512 0.50 -28.40 19.99
CA ALA A 512 -0.53 -27.38 19.74
C ALA A 512 -1.91 -28.02 19.46
N ALA A 513 -1.95 -29.15 18.76
CA ALA A 513 -3.20 -29.86 18.52
C ALA A 513 -3.78 -30.47 19.81
N VAL A 514 -2.95 -31.10 20.64
CA VAL A 514 -3.37 -31.64 21.95
C VAL A 514 -3.86 -30.52 22.86
N ALA A 515 -3.18 -29.36 22.87
CA ALA A 515 -3.58 -28.19 23.65
C ALA A 515 -4.96 -27.63 23.27
N ARG A 516 -5.38 -27.75 22.00
CA ARG A 516 -6.72 -27.34 21.53
C ARG A 516 -7.81 -28.40 21.73
N ASN A 517 -7.47 -29.59 22.18
CA ASN A 517 -8.44 -30.65 22.36
C ASN A 517 -9.38 -30.32 23.53
N GLU A 518 -10.67 -30.13 23.25
CA GLU A 518 -11.67 -29.70 24.22
C GLU A 518 -11.91 -30.71 25.35
N LYS A 519 -11.63 -32.00 25.12
CA LYS A 519 -11.85 -33.08 26.09
C LYS A 519 -10.56 -33.61 26.73
N ALA A 520 -9.40 -33.02 26.44
CA ALA A 520 -8.16 -33.41 27.10
C ALA A 520 -8.25 -33.19 28.61
N SER A 521 -7.83 -34.17 29.41
CA SER A 521 -7.80 -33.99 30.85
C SER A 521 -6.79 -32.94 31.30
N PRO A 522 -6.99 -32.35 32.51
CA PRO A 522 -6.05 -31.40 33.07
C PRO A 522 -4.62 -31.93 33.15
N ASP A 523 -4.44 -33.21 33.43
CA ASP A 523 -3.12 -33.83 33.61
C ASP A 523 -2.37 -33.91 32.26
N VAL A 524 -3.09 -34.16 31.15
CA VAL A 524 -2.54 -34.11 29.79
C VAL A 524 -2.14 -32.69 29.41
N LEU A 525 -3.00 -31.70 29.67
CA LEU A 525 -2.71 -30.30 29.38
C LEU A 525 -1.54 -29.77 30.20
N GLU A 526 -1.43 -30.16 31.47
CA GLU A 526 -0.28 -29.86 32.33
C GLU A 526 1.00 -30.51 31.79
N ALA A 527 0.94 -31.76 31.34
CA ALA A 527 2.08 -32.43 30.71
C ALA A 527 2.54 -31.72 29.43
N VAL A 528 1.62 -31.23 28.59
CA VAL A 528 1.95 -30.39 27.41
C VAL A 528 2.60 -29.10 27.85
N ALA A 529 2.03 -28.37 28.82
CA ALA A 529 2.58 -27.10 29.30
C ALA A 529 4.02 -27.27 29.83
N ARG A 530 4.24 -28.31 30.66
CA ARG A 530 5.56 -28.62 31.22
C ARG A 530 6.56 -29.06 30.15
N SER A 531 6.13 -29.84 29.16
CA SER A 531 7.00 -30.33 28.07
C SER A 531 7.34 -29.24 27.08
N ALA A 532 6.36 -28.45 26.63
CA ALA A 532 6.57 -27.27 25.81
C ALA A 532 7.50 -26.27 26.50
N HIS A 533 7.34 -26.06 27.81
CA HIS A 533 8.26 -25.22 28.57
C HIS A 533 9.67 -25.80 28.65
N ARG A 534 9.84 -27.10 28.93
CA ARG A 534 11.15 -27.71 29.11
C ARG A 534 11.95 -27.80 27.81
N GLU A 535 11.27 -28.09 26.71
CA GLU A 535 11.91 -28.55 25.47
C GLU A 535 11.94 -27.46 24.37
N LEU A 536 10.92 -26.59 24.25
CA LEU A 536 10.95 -25.45 23.31
C LEU A 536 11.73 -24.25 23.87
N TRP A 537 12.12 -24.32 25.14
CA TRP A 537 12.96 -23.34 25.81
C TRP A 537 14.37 -23.90 25.94
N MET A 538 15.30 -23.49 25.08
CA MET A 538 16.57 -24.23 24.94
C MET A 538 17.74 -23.70 25.76
N LYS A 539 18.32 -24.69 26.46
CA LYS A 539 19.69 -24.97 26.96
C LYS A 539 20.91 -24.48 26.14
N GLY A 540 20.82 -23.50 25.24
CA GLY A 540 21.95 -23.10 24.38
C GLY A 540 21.92 -21.63 23.94
N ASP A 541 23.05 -21.18 23.40
CA ASP A 541 23.44 -19.79 23.07
C ASP A 541 22.28 -18.88 22.57
N PRO A 542 21.98 -17.76 23.26
CA PRO A 542 20.87 -16.83 22.96
C PRO A 542 20.90 -16.20 21.56
N ASP A 543 22.07 -16.02 20.94
CA ASP A 543 22.20 -15.35 19.64
C ASP A 543 21.79 -16.24 18.45
N ARG A 544 21.42 -17.50 18.71
CA ARG A 544 21.03 -18.48 17.69
C ARG A 544 19.56 -18.90 17.73
N VAL A 545 18.74 -18.42 18.67
CA VAL A 545 17.34 -18.87 18.80
C VAL A 545 16.49 -18.36 17.63
N PRO A 546 15.91 -19.23 16.79
CA PRO A 546 15.03 -18.81 15.70
C PRO A 546 13.67 -18.33 16.25
N ARG A 547 13.13 -17.22 15.70
CA ARG A 547 11.81 -16.65 16.06
C ARG A 547 10.64 -17.67 15.99
N ASP A 548 10.79 -18.71 15.18
CA ASP A 548 9.73 -19.70 14.92
C ASP A 548 9.42 -20.61 16.14
N LEU A 549 10.39 -20.87 17.03
CA LEU A 549 10.20 -21.71 18.23
C LEU A 549 9.50 -20.94 19.35
N GLU A 550 9.88 -19.67 19.56
CA GLU A 550 9.25 -18.77 20.54
C GLU A 550 7.76 -18.57 20.20
N GLY A 551 7.46 -18.27 18.93
CA GLY A 551 6.07 -18.15 18.47
C GLY A 551 5.25 -19.45 18.53
N SER A 552 5.89 -20.61 18.34
CA SER A 552 5.22 -21.91 18.48
C SER A 552 4.85 -22.20 19.94
N ARG A 553 5.75 -21.89 20.87
CA ARG A 553 5.52 -22.03 22.31
C ARG A 553 4.39 -21.11 22.80
N GLU A 554 4.43 -19.83 22.44
CA GLU A 554 3.41 -18.86 22.84
C GLU A 554 2.01 -19.31 22.39
N ARG A 555 1.90 -19.83 21.17
CA ARG A 555 0.65 -20.39 20.65
C ARG A 555 0.14 -21.57 21.48
N ILE A 556 1.01 -22.53 21.80
CA ILE A 556 0.65 -23.71 22.61
C ILE A 556 0.15 -23.27 23.99
N LEU A 557 0.87 -22.36 24.66
CA LEU A 557 0.48 -21.89 25.99
C LEU A 557 -0.82 -21.09 25.96
N THR A 558 -1.02 -20.29 24.91
CA THR A 558 -2.29 -19.57 24.68
C THR A 558 -3.45 -20.56 24.50
N ASP A 559 -3.28 -21.60 23.69
CA ASP A 559 -4.28 -22.65 23.48
C ASP A 559 -4.63 -23.33 24.82
N ILE A 560 -3.66 -23.59 25.71
CA ILE A 560 -3.90 -24.17 27.04
C ILE A 560 -4.65 -23.19 27.97
N ILE A 561 -4.32 -21.90 27.95
CA ILE A 561 -4.98 -20.89 28.79
C ILE A 561 -6.49 -20.86 28.50
N TYR A 562 -6.86 -20.87 27.21
CA TYR A 562 -8.26 -20.79 26.80
C TYR A 562 -8.97 -22.15 26.74
N ASN A 563 -8.27 -23.26 26.97
CA ASN A 563 -8.89 -24.58 27.05
C ASN A 563 -9.74 -24.70 28.34
N SER A 564 -11.00 -25.13 28.18
CA SER A 564 -11.95 -25.34 29.29
C SER A 564 -11.52 -26.46 30.24
N GLY A 565 -10.73 -27.42 29.78
CA GLY A 565 -10.18 -28.52 30.58
C GLY A 565 -9.02 -28.11 31.50
N SER A 566 -8.45 -26.91 31.37
CA SER A 566 -7.34 -26.45 32.21
C SER A 566 -7.78 -26.16 33.65
N ARG A 567 -7.06 -26.69 34.65
CA ARG A 567 -7.34 -26.38 36.07
C ARG A 567 -6.82 -24.99 36.45
N VAL A 568 -7.46 -24.33 37.41
CA VAL A 568 -7.00 -23.04 37.98
C VAL A 568 -5.57 -23.17 38.51
N GLY A 569 -5.22 -24.26 39.20
CA GLY A 569 -3.83 -24.49 39.65
C GLY A 569 -2.80 -24.61 38.53
N THR A 570 -3.18 -25.12 37.35
CA THR A 570 -2.32 -25.12 36.16
C THR A 570 -2.13 -23.71 35.61
N LEU A 571 -3.19 -22.88 35.65
CA LEU A 571 -3.11 -21.46 35.31
C LEU A 571 -2.30 -20.68 36.34
N GLU A 572 -2.42 -20.96 37.65
CA GLU A 572 -1.62 -20.35 38.71
C GLU A 572 -0.12 -20.64 38.51
N PHE A 573 0.23 -21.88 38.21
CA PHE A 573 1.59 -22.26 37.80
C PHE A 573 2.07 -21.45 36.58
N LEU A 574 1.20 -21.20 35.60
CA LEU A 574 1.50 -20.34 34.45
C LEU A 574 1.51 -18.84 34.84
N SER A 575 0.99 -18.43 35.98
CA SER A 575 0.88 -17.02 36.39
C SER A 575 2.14 -16.48 37.11
N ASP A 576 2.93 -17.36 37.76
CA ASP A 576 4.12 -16.99 38.54
C ASP A 576 5.26 -16.38 37.70
N GLY A 577 5.20 -16.56 36.37
CA GLY A 577 6.01 -15.81 35.40
C GLY A 577 7.53 -16.04 35.45
N GLU A 578 8.04 -16.98 36.25
CA GLU A 578 9.46 -17.39 36.22
C GLU A 578 9.85 -18.10 34.92
N TRP A 579 8.89 -18.71 34.24
CA TRP A 579 9.09 -19.47 33.01
C TRP A 579 9.32 -18.59 31.75
N VAL A 580 9.26 -17.26 31.84
CA VAL A 580 9.42 -16.31 30.71
C VAL A 580 10.86 -15.77 30.59
N ALA A 581 11.78 -16.09 31.50
CA ALA A 581 13.09 -15.45 31.61
C ALA A 581 14.16 -16.01 30.66
N ARG A 582 14.62 -15.20 29.68
CA ARG A 582 15.70 -15.51 28.71
C ARG A 582 17.04 -15.72 29.44
N ARG A 583 17.76 -16.80 29.10
CA ARG A 583 19.11 -17.08 29.59
C ARG A 583 20.14 -16.69 28.53
N THR A 584 20.79 -15.55 28.67
CA THR A 584 21.91 -15.14 27.80
C THR A 584 23.25 -15.55 28.43
N THR A 585 24.03 -16.40 27.75
CA THR A 585 25.38 -16.79 28.21
C THR A 585 26.40 -16.16 27.27
N THR A 586 27.07 -15.09 27.70
CA THR A 586 28.08 -14.44 26.86
C THR A 586 29.46 -14.99 27.19
N ARG A 587 30.20 -15.43 26.18
CA ARG A 587 31.56 -15.98 26.30
C ARG A 587 32.55 -14.90 25.87
N SER A 588 33.36 -14.39 26.78
CA SER A 588 34.49 -13.51 26.44
C SER A 588 35.77 -14.35 26.42
N GLU A 589 36.39 -14.45 25.25
CA GLU A 589 37.81 -14.81 25.15
C GLU A 589 38.61 -13.54 25.36
N ARG A 590 39.38 -13.50 26.46
CA ARG A 590 40.46 -12.52 26.60
C ARG A 590 41.63 -12.97 25.72
N ASP A 591 42.40 -12.01 25.21
CA ASP A 591 43.62 -12.27 24.41
C ASP A 591 44.70 -13.09 25.16
N ASP A 592 44.51 -13.37 26.45
CA ASP A 592 45.37 -14.20 27.30
C ASP A 592 45.03 -15.71 27.29
N GLY A 593 44.03 -16.14 26.51
CA GLY A 593 43.65 -17.55 26.37
C GLY A 593 42.79 -18.10 27.50
N HIS A 594 42.32 -17.27 28.43
CA HIS A 594 41.34 -17.66 29.44
C HIS A 594 39.93 -17.23 29.04
N THR A 595 39.05 -18.22 28.87
CA THR A 595 37.64 -17.94 28.65
C THR A 595 36.91 -17.81 29.98
N THR A 596 36.33 -16.64 30.27
CA THR A 596 35.44 -16.50 31.42
C THR A 596 33.99 -16.45 30.95
N THR A 597 33.18 -17.35 31.51
CA THR A 597 31.75 -17.48 31.20
C THR A 597 30.97 -16.84 32.33
N TRP A 598 30.19 -15.81 32.05
CA TRP A 598 29.28 -15.22 33.04
C TRP A 598 27.85 -15.22 32.47
N THR A 599 26.87 -15.46 33.33
CA THR A 599 25.45 -15.47 32.94
C THR A 599 24.89 -14.07 33.07
N ILE A 600 24.38 -13.49 31.98
CA ILE A 600 23.65 -12.21 32.02
C ILE A 600 22.18 -12.53 31.79
N TRP A 601 21.29 -11.94 32.57
CA TRP A 601 19.84 -12.00 32.32
C TRP A 601 19.45 -10.76 31.53
N ASP A 602 19.01 -10.90 30.28
CA ASP A 602 18.42 -9.78 29.54
C ASP A 602 16.99 -9.52 30.05
N GLY A 603 16.87 -8.57 30.98
CA GLY A 603 15.66 -8.32 31.77
C GLY A 603 14.62 -7.39 31.15
N SER A 604 14.92 -6.69 30.05
CA SER A 604 14.03 -5.65 29.49
C SER A 604 13.01 -6.22 28.50
N ALA A 605 13.46 -6.96 27.47
CA ALA A 605 12.56 -7.58 26.49
C ALA A 605 11.64 -8.67 27.09
N THR A 606 11.99 -9.17 28.28
CA THR A 606 11.27 -10.22 29.01
C THR A 606 10.24 -9.68 30.00
N ALA A 607 10.38 -8.46 30.54
CA ALA A 607 9.47 -7.94 31.56
C ALA A 607 8.08 -7.58 30.99
N ALA A 608 8.01 -6.95 29.82
CA ALA A 608 6.75 -6.57 29.18
C ALA A 608 5.95 -7.79 28.68
N ALA A 609 6.63 -8.74 28.01
CA ALA A 609 6.02 -10.01 27.58
C ALA A 609 5.61 -10.89 28.78
N LYS A 610 6.42 -10.91 29.86
CA LYS A 610 6.06 -11.55 31.14
C LYS A 610 4.82 -10.92 31.75
N ALA A 611 4.77 -9.59 31.80
CA ALA A 611 3.62 -8.87 32.32
C ALA A 611 2.37 -9.11 31.47
N ASP A 612 2.50 -9.20 30.14
CA ASP A 612 1.38 -9.43 29.23
C ASP A 612 0.79 -10.84 29.34
N MET A 613 1.64 -11.87 29.27
CA MET A 613 1.18 -13.25 29.37
C MET A 613 0.66 -13.58 30.77
N ALA A 614 1.34 -13.13 31.81
CA ALA A 614 0.86 -13.32 33.17
C ALA A 614 -0.45 -12.56 33.43
N ARG A 615 -0.67 -11.40 32.77
CA ARG A 615 -1.96 -10.70 32.80
C ARG A 615 -3.07 -11.50 32.11
N LYS A 616 -2.80 -12.11 30.95
CA LYS A 616 -3.76 -12.98 30.25
C LYS A 616 -4.19 -14.16 31.13
N VAL A 617 -3.22 -14.82 31.76
CA VAL A 617 -3.46 -15.93 32.69
C VAL A 617 -4.26 -15.48 33.90
N ARG A 618 -3.87 -14.38 34.57
CA ARG A 618 -4.60 -13.84 35.74
C ARG A 618 -6.02 -13.38 35.41
N ARG A 619 -6.26 -12.84 34.20
CA ARG A 619 -7.61 -12.54 33.71
C ARG A 619 -8.47 -13.79 33.59
N GLU A 620 -7.92 -14.86 33.02
CA GLU A 620 -8.66 -16.11 32.88
C GLU A 620 -8.92 -16.78 34.24
N ILE A 621 -7.97 -16.70 35.19
CA ILE A 621 -8.19 -17.09 36.59
C ILE A 621 -9.33 -16.26 37.19
N SER A 622 -9.30 -14.93 37.06
CA SER A 622 -10.36 -14.04 37.56
C SER A 622 -11.72 -14.40 36.95
N ARG A 623 -11.77 -14.73 35.65
CA ARG A 623 -12.99 -15.14 34.95
C ARG A 623 -13.56 -16.44 35.49
N ARG A 624 -12.70 -17.43 35.77
CA ARG A 624 -13.12 -18.75 36.29
C ARG A 624 -13.49 -18.72 37.77
N SER A 625 -12.92 -17.80 38.53
CA SER A 625 -13.19 -17.64 39.96
C SER A 625 -14.41 -16.76 40.27
N TRP A 626 -14.96 -16.02 39.30
CA TRP A 626 -16.12 -15.14 39.48
C TRP A 626 -17.43 -15.92 39.65
N GLN A 627 -18.17 -15.64 40.73
CA GLN A 627 -19.52 -16.18 40.97
C GLN A 627 -20.52 -15.06 41.29
N ARG A 628 -21.76 -15.19 40.80
CA ARG A 628 -22.78 -14.14 40.92
C ARG A 628 -23.31 -13.89 42.33
N GLU A 629 -23.03 -14.79 43.27
CA GLU A 629 -23.56 -14.76 44.65
C GLU A 629 -22.54 -14.21 45.68
N ASP A 630 -21.43 -13.63 45.20
CA ASP A 630 -20.35 -13.10 46.04
C ASP A 630 -20.78 -11.85 46.84
N SER A 631 -20.21 -11.68 48.05
CA SER A 631 -20.56 -10.57 48.96
C SER A 631 -20.20 -9.21 48.37
N GLN A 632 -20.79 -8.11 48.86
CA GLN A 632 -20.42 -6.76 48.40
C GLN A 632 -18.90 -6.48 48.52
N ALA A 633 -18.25 -7.01 49.56
CA ALA A 633 -16.81 -6.88 49.76
C ALA A 633 -16.01 -7.63 48.67
N ASP A 634 -16.46 -8.82 48.29
CA ASP A 634 -15.84 -9.62 47.22
C ASP A 634 -16.04 -8.94 45.86
N ARG A 635 -17.24 -8.42 45.58
CA ARG A 635 -17.54 -7.66 44.35
C ARG A 635 -16.66 -6.39 44.23
N ILE A 636 -16.42 -5.69 45.34
CA ILE A 636 -15.45 -4.58 45.38
C ILE A 636 -14.01 -5.09 45.15
N GLY A 637 -13.65 -6.25 45.72
CA GLY A 637 -12.36 -6.89 45.47
C GLY A 637 -12.11 -7.20 43.99
N PHE A 638 -13.12 -7.71 43.28
CA PHE A 638 -13.06 -7.91 41.83
C PHE A 638 -13.06 -6.58 41.05
N ALA A 639 -13.89 -5.61 41.45
CA ALA A 639 -13.95 -4.29 40.81
C ALA A 639 -12.66 -3.48 40.93
N THR A 640 -11.89 -3.65 42.01
CA THR A 640 -10.60 -2.98 42.22
C THR A 640 -9.41 -3.73 41.63
N ASN A 641 -9.59 -4.99 41.23
CA ASN A 641 -8.52 -5.81 40.66
C ASN A 641 -8.13 -5.29 39.26
N PRO A 642 -6.89 -4.80 39.05
CA PRO A 642 -6.46 -4.26 37.76
C PRO A 642 -6.41 -5.31 36.64
N ASP A 643 -6.41 -6.59 36.98
CA ASP A 643 -6.40 -7.72 36.05
C ASP A 643 -7.77 -8.43 35.98
N ALA A 644 -8.84 -7.79 36.48
CA ALA A 644 -10.20 -8.30 36.31
C ALA A 644 -10.56 -8.47 34.82
N ALA A 645 -11.34 -9.51 34.54
CA ALA A 645 -11.81 -9.76 33.18
C ALA A 645 -12.78 -8.64 32.73
N PRO A 646 -12.69 -8.13 31.48
CA PRO A 646 -13.55 -7.06 31.00
C PRO A 646 -15.04 -7.36 31.12
N GLU A 647 -15.44 -8.63 30.95
CA GLU A 647 -16.83 -9.08 31.03
C GLU A 647 -17.38 -8.94 32.46
N ILE A 648 -16.56 -9.20 33.47
CA ILE A 648 -16.94 -9.02 34.88
C ILE A 648 -17.09 -7.53 35.20
N LEU A 649 -16.16 -6.70 34.74
CA LEU A 649 -16.24 -5.25 34.92
C LEU A 649 -17.47 -4.67 34.19
N ASP A 650 -17.84 -5.20 33.03
CA ASP A 650 -19.05 -4.80 32.30
C ASP A 650 -20.34 -5.20 33.04
N GLU A 651 -20.37 -6.39 33.66
CA GLU A 651 -21.47 -6.85 34.53
C GLU A 651 -21.57 -5.97 35.80
N LEU A 652 -20.45 -5.76 36.49
CA LEU A 652 -20.36 -4.95 37.73
C LEU A 652 -20.63 -3.46 37.51
N ALA A 653 -20.46 -2.95 36.29
CA ALA A 653 -20.85 -1.58 35.95
C ALA A 653 -22.37 -1.33 36.11
N ASN A 654 -23.19 -2.39 36.16
CA ASN A 654 -24.63 -2.31 36.43
C ASN A 654 -25.01 -2.76 37.86
N ASP A 655 -24.04 -2.93 38.76
CA ASP A 655 -24.30 -3.38 40.14
C ASP A 655 -25.20 -2.38 40.88
N PRO A 656 -26.19 -2.82 41.68
CA PRO A 656 -27.05 -1.91 42.44
C PRO A 656 -26.29 -1.02 43.42
N ALA A 657 -25.15 -1.45 43.95
CA ALA A 657 -24.34 -0.68 44.88
C ALA A 657 -23.46 0.33 44.13
N ASP A 658 -23.64 1.62 44.43
CA ASP A 658 -22.82 2.73 43.91
C ASP A 658 -21.33 2.55 44.24
N ALA A 659 -21.00 1.99 45.41
CA ALA A 659 -19.62 1.71 45.81
C ALA A 659 -18.92 0.71 44.87
N VAL A 660 -19.65 -0.26 44.32
CA VAL A 660 -19.12 -1.24 43.35
C VAL A 660 -18.95 -0.55 41.99
N ARG A 661 -19.96 0.18 41.51
CA ARG A 661 -19.89 0.92 40.25
C ARG A 661 -18.76 1.97 40.25
N ARG A 662 -18.54 2.64 41.38
CA ARG A 662 -17.41 3.55 41.60
C ARG A 662 -16.06 2.84 41.48
N ALA A 663 -15.90 1.68 42.12
CA ALA A 663 -14.68 0.89 42.02
C ALA A 663 -14.42 0.42 40.57
N VAL A 664 -15.47 0.07 39.82
CA VAL A 664 -15.35 -0.24 38.39
C VAL A 664 -14.93 1.00 37.59
N ALA A 665 -15.51 2.18 37.88
CA ALA A 665 -15.14 3.42 37.21
C ALA A 665 -13.66 3.81 37.44
N GLU A 666 -13.11 3.55 38.62
CA GLU A 666 -11.70 3.80 38.96
C GLU A 666 -10.74 2.76 38.32
N ASN A 667 -11.26 1.61 37.87
CA ASN A 667 -10.42 0.53 37.37
C ASN A 667 -9.91 0.80 35.94
N ARG A 668 -8.58 0.83 35.79
CA ARG A 668 -7.89 1.03 34.51
C ARG A 668 -8.24 0.01 33.42
N SER A 669 -8.73 -1.19 33.80
CA SER A 669 -9.09 -2.27 32.86
C SER A 669 -10.53 -2.23 32.40
N THR A 670 -11.34 -1.28 32.88
CA THR A 670 -12.76 -1.16 32.53
C THR A 670 -12.93 -0.96 31.02
N PRO A 671 -13.75 -1.79 30.34
CA PRO A 671 -13.94 -1.67 28.90
C PRO A 671 -14.67 -0.37 28.51
N PRO A 672 -14.41 0.19 27.31
CA PRO A 672 -14.97 1.49 26.91
C PRO A 672 -16.51 1.59 26.96
N ALA A 673 -17.21 0.52 26.60
CA ALA A 673 -18.67 0.48 26.64
C ALA A 673 -19.22 0.53 28.08
N ALA A 674 -18.56 -0.14 29.03
CA ALA A 674 -18.90 -0.07 30.45
C ALA A 674 -18.59 1.31 31.02
N PHE A 675 -17.42 1.86 30.66
CA PHE A 675 -17.01 3.20 31.05
C PHE A 675 -18.00 4.27 30.58
N ALA A 676 -18.48 4.20 29.33
CA ALA A 676 -19.47 5.15 28.81
C ALA A 676 -20.80 5.12 29.59
N ARG A 677 -21.22 3.96 30.11
CA ARG A 677 -22.39 3.86 30.99
C ARG A 677 -22.14 4.51 32.35
N LEU A 678 -20.97 4.25 32.94
CA LEU A 678 -20.57 4.84 34.23
C LEU A 678 -20.34 6.36 34.13
N ALA A 679 -19.89 6.84 32.98
CA ALA A 679 -19.78 8.26 32.66
C ALA A 679 -21.15 8.96 32.62
N ALA A 680 -22.22 8.21 32.37
CA ALA A 680 -23.61 8.68 32.40
C ALA A 680 -24.38 8.19 33.64
N ASP A 681 -23.68 7.72 34.69
CA ASP A 681 -24.32 7.18 35.89
C ASP A 681 -25.15 8.26 36.61
N THR A 682 -26.23 7.85 37.26
CA THR A 682 -27.07 8.74 38.06
C THR A 682 -26.32 9.33 39.26
N GLU A 683 -25.38 8.57 39.84
CA GLU A 683 -24.66 8.94 41.05
C GLU A 683 -23.44 9.82 40.75
N ARG A 684 -23.36 10.97 41.42
CA ARG A 684 -22.29 11.97 41.22
C ARG A 684 -20.90 11.36 41.45
N LEU A 685 -20.74 10.60 42.54
CA LEU A 685 -19.44 10.05 42.93
C LEU A 685 -18.88 9.05 41.92
N VAL A 686 -19.76 8.34 41.19
CA VAL A 686 -19.36 7.42 40.11
C VAL A 686 -18.86 8.19 38.90
N ARG A 687 -19.53 9.28 38.51
CA ARG A 687 -19.09 10.15 37.40
C ARG A 687 -17.77 10.86 37.71
N ILE A 688 -17.56 11.31 38.95
CA ILE A 688 -16.28 11.89 39.39
C ILE A 688 -15.15 10.86 39.31
N ALA A 689 -15.40 9.63 39.79
CA ALA A 689 -14.44 8.53 39.67
C ALA A 689 -14.09 8.21 38.22
N ALA A 690 -15.08 8.17 37.32
CA ALA A 690 -14.84 7.99 35.88
C ALA A 690 -14.00 9.12 35.29
N ALA A 691 -14.31 10.38 35.63
CA ALA A 691 -13.58 11.56 35.17
C ALA A 691 -12.11 11.58 35.63
N GLY A 692 -11.83 11.11 36.85
CA GLY A 692 -10.47 11.00 37.41
C GLY A 692 -9.72 9.73 37.02
N SER A 693 -10.37 8.77 36.36
CA SER A 693 -9.76 7.48 36.03
C SER A 693 -8.66 7.60 34.98
N SER A 694 -7.63 6.77 35.11
CA SER A 694 -6.55 6.69 34.13
C SER A 694 -6.57 5.32 33.45
N HIS A 695 -6.56 5.33 32.11
CA HIS A 695 -6.48 4.12 31.29
C HIS A 695 -5.13 4.05 30.54
N PRO A 696 -3.99 4.06 31.26
CA PRO A 696 -2.70 4.31 30.65
C PRO A 696 -2.24 3.20 29.69
N ASP A 697 -1.51 3.62 28.65
CA ASP A 697 -0.65 2.76 27.85
C ASP A 697 0.77 2.68 28.47
N ALA A 698 1.10 1.53 29.08
CA ALA A 698 2.46 1.28 29.57
C ALA A 698 3.45 0.98 28.42
N ALA A 699 2.99 0.81 27.17
CA ALA A 699 3.84 0.42 26.04
C ALA A 699 4.48 1.61 25.29
N ILE A 700 4.01 2.84 25.48
CA ILE A 700 4.51 3.99 24.72
C ILE A 700 5.98 4.32 25.07
N ARG A 701 6.44 4.10 26.31
CA ARG A 701 7.85 4.32 26.68
C ARG A 701 8.84 3.36 26.01
N GLU A 702 8.38 2.27 25.40
CA GLU A 702 9.25 1.30 24.70
C GLU A 702 9.05 1.31 23.17
N HIS A 703 7.90 1.78 22.68
CA HIS A 703 7.55 1.80 21.24
C HIS A 703 7.97 3.07 20.47
N GLU A 704 8.40 4.13 21.16
CA GLU A 704 8.95 5.35 20.53
C GLU A 704 10.22 5.10 19.67
N ARG A 705 10.77 3.87 19.67
CA ARG A 705 11.87 3.45 18.77
C ARG A 705 11.43 2.84 17.42
N SER A 706 10.14 2.50 17.19
CA SER A 706 9.75 1.70 16.02
C SER A 706 8.99 2.43 14.90
N GLY A 707 8.67 3.72 15.05
CA GLY A 707 8.12 4.54 13.95
C GLY A 707 6.70 4.21 13.48
N TYR A 708 5.94 3.42 14.24
CA TYR A 708 4.49 3.23 14.08
C TYR A 708 3.84 3.41 15.45
N THR A 709 2.97 4.41 15.60
CA THR A 709 2.14 4.58 16.81
C THR A 709 0.71 4.14 16.48
N PRO A 710 0.19 3.07 17.11
CA PRO A 710 -1.26 2.89 17.24
C PRO A 710 -1.84 4.12 17.96
N GLU A 711 -3.08 4.51 17.64
CA GLU A 711 -3.78 5.56 18.40
C GLU A 711 -3.72 5.25 19.92
N PRO A 712 -3.43 6.24 20.79
CA PRO A 712 -3.40 6.03 22.24
C PRO A 712 -4.71 5.40 22.72
N ARG A 713 -4.65 4.42 23.62
CA ARG A 713 -5.82 3.65 24.04
C ARG A 713 -6.91 4.51 24.69
N GLU A 714 -6.55 5.65 25.28
CA GLU A 714 -7.45 6.66 25.83
C GLU A 714 -8.45 7.21 24.79
N VAL A 715 -8.11 7.19 23.50
CA VAL A 715 -9.01 7.53 22.39
C VAL A 715 -10.25 6.65 22.36
N ALA A 716 -10.14 5.37 22.76
CA ALA A 716 -11.29 4.46 22.81
C ALA A 716 -12.34 4.88 23.85
N TYR A 717 -11.95 5.68 24.84
CA TYR A 717 -12.81 6.18 25.93
C TYR A 717 -13.38 7.57 25.66
N ARG A 718 -13.12 8.12 24.46
CA ARG A 718 -13.50 9.47 24.05
C ARG A 718 -14.97 9.76 24.33
N ASP A 719 -15.89 8.90 23.91
CA ASP A 719 -17.33 9.16 24.06
C ASP A 719 -17.74 9.39 25.53
N GLY A 720 -17.16 8.62 26.46
CA GLY A 720 -17.39 8.80 27.90
C GLY A 720 -16.81 10.12 28.42
N PHE A 721 -15.57 10.45 28.05
CA PHE A 721 -14.95 11.72 28.45
C PHE A 721 -15.60 12.95 27.82
N GLU A 722 -16.07 12.85 26.58
CA GLU A 722 -16.82 13.88 25.85
C GLU A 722 -18.17 14.18 26.53
N SER A 723 -18.83 13.13 27.06
CA SER A 723 -20.03 13.27 27.88
C SER A 723 -19.72 13.95 29.23
N LEU A 724 -18.67 13.50 29.92
CA LEU A 724 -18.25 14.07 31.22
C LEU A 724 -17.77 15.52 31.10
N ALA A 725 -17.17 15.91 29.97
CA ALA A 725 -16.77 17.28 29.67
C ALA A 725 -17.96 18.24 29.55
N GLN A 726 -19.17 17.72 29.31
CA GLN A 726 -20.43 18.45 29.20
C GLN A 726 -21.37 18.14 30.37
N ASP A 727 -20.88 17.52 31.44
CA ASP A 727 -21.71 17.15 32.60
C ASP A 727 -22.34 18.38 33.26
N VAL A 728 -23.52 18.20 33.85
CA VAL A 728 -24.21 19.26 34.59
C VAL A 728 -23.43 19.69 35.84
N ASP A 729 -22.66 18.77 36.44
CA ASP A 729 -21.91 19.00 37.67
C ASP A 729 -20.50 19.57 37.38
N PRO A 730 -20.17 20.77 37.90
CA PRO A 730 -18.86 21.38 37.69
C PRO A 730 -17.70 20.58 38.30
N GLU A 731 -17.93 19.79 39.35
CA GLU A 731 -16.87 18.96 39.96
C GLU A 731 -16.42 17.85 38.98
N VAL A 732 -17.36 17.29 38.22
CA VAL A 732 -17.07 16.29 37.18
C VAL A 732 -16.26 16.93 36.06
N ARG A 733 -16.68 18.10 35.55
CA ARG A 733 -15.93 18.83 34.50
C ARG A 733 -14.53 19.25 34.97
N THR A 734 -14.39 19.62 36.24
CA THR A 734 -13.09 19.93 36.88
C THR A 734 -12.19 18.71 36.96
N ALA A 735 -12.74 17.54 37.31
CA ALA A 735 -12.00 16.28 37.34
C ALA A 735 -11.50 15.87 35.95
N VAL A 736 -12.33 16.05 34.89
CA VAL A 736 -11.90 15.82 33.49
C VAL A 736 -10.75 16.75 33.11
N ALA A 737 -10.85 18.05 33.42
CA ALA A 737 -9.80 19.03 33.10
C ALA A 737 -8.48 18.76 33.85
N SER A 738 -8.56 18.23 35.07
CA SER A 738 -7.40 17.88 35.90
C SER A 738 -6.72 16.58 35.46
N ASN A 739 -7.42 15.72 34.71
CA ASN A 739 -6.90 14.47 34.20
C ASN A 739 -6.22 14.70 32.83
N ALA A 740 -4.89 14.73 32.82
CA ALA A 740 -4.12 15.02 31.60
C ALA A 740 -4.39 14.00 30.47
N GLY A 741 -4.60 12.72 30.78
CA GLY A 741 -4.94 11.70 29.77
C GLY A 741 -6.31 11.94 29.16
N ALA A 742 -7.31 12.26 29.97
CA ALA A 742 -8.64 12.60 29.47
C ALA A 742 -8.61 13.90 28.65
N PHE A 743 -8.09 14.98 29.22
CA PHE A 743 -8.15 16.32 28.63
C PHE A 743 -7.32 16.44 27.35
N TRP A 744 -6.08 15.93 27.35
CA TRP A 744 -5.16 16.12 26.22
C TRP A 744 -5.17 15.00 25.18
N VAL A 745 -5.54 13.77 25.57
CA VAL A 745 -5.46 12.61 24.67
C VAL A 745 -6.84 12.16 24.20
N ALA A 746 -7.81 12.05 25.11
CA ALA A 746 -9.14 11.53 24.77
C ALA A 746 -10.05 12.58 24.12
N LEU A 747 -10.13 13.79 24.71
CA LEU A 747 -11.00 14.86 24.22
C LEU A 747 -10.57 15.36 22.84
N THR A 748 -11.55 15.80 22.06
CA THR A 748 -11.31 16.50 20.80
C THR A 748 -10.96 17.98 21.03
N GLU A 749 -10.26 18.59 20.07
CA GLU A 749 -9.96 20.03 20.10
C GLU A 749 -11.22 20.89 20.32
N PRO A 750 -12.36 20.66 19.64
CA PRO A 750 -13.57 21.45 19.87
C PRO A 750 -14.08 21.36 21.30
N SER A 751 -13.96 20.20 21.95
CA SER A 751 -14.43 20.00 23.33
C SER A 751 -13.51 20.65 24.35
N ARG A 752 -12.19 20.55 24.17
CA ARG A 752 -11.24 21.35 24.95
C ARG A 752 -11.52 22.83 24.83
N SER A 753 -11.71 23.32 23.60
CA SER A 753 -12.07 24.70 23.31
C SER A 753 -13.38 25.11 23.97
N ARG A 754 -14.42 24.26 23.99
CA ARG A 754 -15.67 24.54 24.70
C ARG A 754 -15.51 24.62 26.21
N MET A 755 -14.75 23.70 26.82
CA MET A 755 -14.50 23.71 28.27
C MET A 755 -13.75 24.98 28.72
N VAL A 756 -12.98 25.61 27.83
CA VAL A 756 -12.34 26.89 28.12
C VAL A 756 -13.37 28.03 28.27
N PHE A 757 -14.51 27.95 27.58
CA PHE A 757 -15.63 28.90 27.70
C PHE A 757 -16.57 28.59 28.88
N ASP A 758 -16.26 27.58 29.73
CA ASP A 758 -17.09 27.21 30.88
C ASP A 758 -17.30 28.39 31.82
N GLU A 759 -18.51 28.54 32.36
CA GLU A 759 -18.86 29.64 33.27
C GLU A 759 -18.18 29.47 34.64
N GLU A 760 -17.91 28.23 35.06
CA GLU A 760 -17.39 27.92 36.38
C GLU A 760 -15.88 28.21 36.51
N PRO A 761 -15.44 29.03 37.47
CA PRO A 761 -14.03 29.35 37.67
C PRO A 761 -13.13 28.15 37.99
N SER A 762 -13.64 27.13 38.70
CA SER A 762 -12.88 25.93 39.05
C SER A 762 -12.44 25.13 37.83
N VAL A 763 -13.32 25.01 36.83
CA VAL A 763 -13.04 24.32 35.56
C VAL A 763 -11.95 25.08 34.79
N ARG A 764 -12.09 26.40 34.63
CA ARG A 764 -11.07 27.23 33.96
C ARG A 764 -9.72 27.18 34.68
N SER A 765 -9.71 27.15 36.02
CA SER A 765 -8.49 27.02 36.82
C SER A 765 -7.81 25.66 36.67
N ALA A 766 -8.59 24.57 36.59
CA ALA A 766 -8.07 23.24 36.31
C ALA A 766 -7.45 23.15 34.90
N ILE A 767 -8.10 23.73 33.89
CA ILE A 767 -7.56 23.81 32.53
C ILE A 767 -6.23 24.58 32.51
N LEU A 768 -6.14 25.73 33.18
CA LEU A 768 -4.89 26.49 33.27
C LEU A 768 -3.77 25.71 33.97
N SER A 769 -4.12 24.94 35.02
CA SER A 769 -3.15 24.06 35.70
C SER A 769 -2.68 22.93 34.78
N SER A 770 -3.57 22.38 33.96
CA SER A 770 -3.26 21.36 32.95
C SER A 770 -2.38 21.90 31.82
N ILE A 771 -2.62 23.14 31.37
CA ILE A 771 -1.76 23.86 30.41
C ILE A 771 -0.37 24.10 31.01
N ALA A 772 -0.29 24.48 32.29
CA ALA A 772 0.98 24.71 32.97
C ALA A 772 1.82 23.42 33.11
N ALA A 773 1.17 22.29 33.42
CA ALA A 773 1.83 21.01 33.70
C ALA A 773 2.24 20.21 32.45
N ARG A 774 1.79 20.58 31.25
CA ARG A 774 2.06 19.85 30.01
C ARG A 774 3.53 20.00 29.60
N ASP A 775 4.27 18.90 29.45
CA ASP A 775 5.62 18.94 28.88
C ASP A 775 5.56 19.41 27.41
N HIS A 776 6.54 20.21 26.96
CA HIS A 776 6.58 20.73 25.60
C HIS A 776 6.57 19.58 24.58
N VAL A 777 5.48 19.44 23.82
CA VAL A 777 5.36 18.48 22.71
C VAL A 777 5.29 19.28 21.40
N PHE A 778 6.10 18.90 20.41
CA PHE A 778 6.01 19.43 19.05
C PHE A 778 4.59 19.19 18.49
N GLY A 779 3.78 20.24 18.36
CA GLY A 779 2.38 20.13 17.87
C GLY A 779 1.43 21.27 18.22
N GLY A 780 1.80 22.19 19.11
CA GLY A 780 0.93 23.29 19.56
C GLY A 780 -0.10 22.86 20.62
N ILE A 781 -0.84 23.81 21.21
CA ILE A 781 -1.72 23.56 22.36
C ILE A 781 -3.07 22.91 22.02
N GLU A 782 -3.40 22.67 20.73
CA GLU A 782 -4.67 22.05 20.30
C GLU A 782 -5.92 22.59 21.04
N ILE A 783 -5.96 23.91 21.20
CA ILE A 783 -7.08 24.72 21.67
C ILE A 783 -7.19 25.90 20.70
N SER A 784 -8.41 26.23 20.27
CA SER A 784 -8.68 27.32 19.33
C SER A 784 -8.20 28.68 19.85
N ALA A 785 -7.74 29.52 18.92
CA ALA A 785 -7.30 30.89 19.22
C ALA A 785 -8.39 31.71 19.95
N SER A 786 -9.66 31.59 19.54
CA SER A 786 -10.79 32.27 20.19
C SER A 786 -11.00 31.87 21.65
N ALA A 787 -10.74 30.61 22.00
CA ALA A 787 -10.85 30.14 23.37
C ALA A 787 -9.70 30.72 24.23
N ILE A 788 -8.48 30.77 23.68
CA ILE A 788 -7.35 31.40 24.36
C ILE A 788 -7.56 32.92 24.52
N GLU A 789 -8.07 33.61 23.50
CA GLU A 789 -8.46 35.02 23.60
C GLU A 789 -9.50 35.27 24.70
N HIS A 790 -10.47 34.35 24.84
CA HIS A 790 -11.43 34.40 25.93
C HIS A 790 -10.75 34.31 27.30
N LEU A 791 -9.83 33.35 27.49
CA LEU A 791 -9.04 33.24 28.73
C LEU A 791 -8.23 34.49 29.01
N ILE A 792 -7.66 35.13 27.99
CA ILE A 792 -6.91 36.38 28.15
C ILE A 792 -7.86 37.49 28.61
N ARG A 793 -9.02 37.62 27.97
CA ARG A 793 -10.01 38.66 28.27
C ARG A 793 -10.66 38.51 29.64
N THR A 794 -10.88 37.29 30.12
CA THR A 794 -11.51 37.00 31.43
C THR A 794 -10.50 36.65 32.53
N GLY A 795 -9.21 36.57 32.19
CA GLY A 795 -8.15 36.09 33.07
C GLY A 795 -7.53 37.18 33.95
N THR A 796 -6.66 36.73 34.85
CA THR A 796 -5.85 37.59 35.73
C THR A 796 -4.40 37.68 35.23
N PRO A 797 -3.55 38.55 35.80
CA PRO A 797 -2.12 38.59 35.46
C PRO A 797 -1.40 37.24 35.60
N GLU A 798 -1.81 36.39 36.53
CA GLU A 798 -1.29 35.02 36.69
C GLU A 798 -1.67 34.14 35.50
N THR A 799 -2.89 34.30 34.97
CA THR A 799 -3.35 33.61 33.76
C THR A 799 -2.50 34.00 32.56
N TRP A 800 -2.27 35.29 32.37
CA TRP A 800 -1.48 35.81 31.24
C TRP A 800 -0.03 35.34 31.30
N ARG A 801 0.57 35.31 32.49
CA ARG A 801 1.95 34.81 32.69
C ARG A 801 2.06 33.31 32.48
N THR A 802 1.08 32.51 32.90
CA THR A 802 1.05 31.06 32.63
C THR A 802 0.98 30.79 31.13
N LEU A 803 0.17 31.55 30.38
CA LEU A 803 0.10 31.43 28.92
C LEU A 803 1.41 31.92 28.26
N ALA A 804 1.92 33.11 28.63
CA ALA A 804 3.14 33.65 28.07
C ALA A 804 4.40 32.81 28.37
N GLY A 805 4.38 31.99 29.44
CA GLY A 805 5.44 31.05 29.76
C GLY A 805 5.49 29.81 28.86
N ARG A 806 4.49 29.58 27.99
CA ARG A 806 4.43 28.44 27.04
C ARG A 806 5.16 28.78 25.74
N TYR A 807 6.48 28.90 25.84
CA TYR A 807 7.32 29.36 24.73
C TYR A 807 7.11 28.59 23.43
N GLY A 808 6.70 29.31 22.39
CA GLY A 808 6.56 28.83 21.03
C GLY A 808 5.38 27.92 20.74
N GLU A 809 4.39 27.89 21.63
CA GLU A 809 3.16 27.12 21.43
C GLU A 809 1.99 27.95 20.87
N PHE A 810 2.12 29.29 20.84
CA PHE A 810 1.06 30.21 20.42
C PHE A 810 1.41 30.98 19.14
N PRO A 811 0.40 31.25 18.28
CA PRO A 811 0.58 32.08 17.09
C PRO A 811 0.71 33.57 17.44
N LEU A 812 1.19 34.38 16.49
CA LEU A 812 1.55 35.78 16.73
C LEU A 812 0.36 36.62 17.21
N GLU A 813 -0.85 36.35 16.71
CA GLU A 813 -2.08 37.06 17.06
C GLU A 813 -2.38 36.96 18.57
N ILE A 814 -2.17 35.78 19.17
CA ILE A 814 -2.38 35.56 20.60
C ILE A 814 -1.31 36.26 21.43
N LEU A 815 -0.06 36.27 20.94
CA LEU A 815 1.04 37.00 21.58
C LEU A 815 0.77 38.51 21.57
N GLU A 816 0.16 39.05 20.51
CA GLU A 816 -0.28 40.45 20.46
C GLU A 816 -1.38 40.74 21.49
N CYS A 817 -2.37 39.85 21.65
CA CYS A 817 -3.40 39.97 22.67
C CYS A 817 -2.80 39.98 24.09
N LEU A 818 -1.82 39.11 24.37
CA LEU A 818 -1.13 39.07 25.67
C LEU A 818 -0.38 40.38 25.96
N VAL A 819 0.30 40.94 24.96
CA VAL A 819 1.00 42.24 25.11
C VAL A 819 0.00 43.39 25.29
N ALA A 820 -1.16 43.34 24.62
CA ALA A 820 -2.21 44.34 24.74
C ALA A 820 -2.86 44.42 26.13
N THR A 821 -2.68 43.41 26.99
CA THR A 821 -3.15 43.44 28.39
C THR A 821 -2.46 44.50 29.25
N GLY A 822 -1.24 44.92 28.88
CA GLY A 822 -0.46 45.94 29.58
C GLY A 822 0.34 45.45 30.80
N ASP A 823 0.36 44.14 31.12
CA ASP A 823 1.22 43.60 32.18
C ASP A 823 2.67 43.46 31.70
N ALA A 824 3.58 44.25 32.32
CA ALA A 824 4.99 44.29 31.94
C ALA A 824 5.69 42.93 32.04
N LYS A 825 5.37 42.13 33.06
CA LYS A 825 5.95 40.78 33.25
C LYS A 825 5.51 39.81 32.15
N THR A 826 4.25 39.87 31.74
CA THR A 826 3.72 39.12 30.60
C THR A 826 4.40 39.55 29.31
N ALA A 827 4.54 40.86 29.08
CA ALA A 827 5.24 41.39 27.90
C ALA A 827 6.71 40.97 27.85
N ALA A 828 7.39 40.86 28.99
CA ALA A 828 8.77 40.37 29.07
C ALA A 828 8.88 38.88 28.72
N LEU A 829 7.91 38.04 29.16
CA LEU A 829 7.84 36.64 28.78
C LEU A 829 7.58 36.47 27.27
N VAL A 830 6.64 37.23 26.70
CA VAL A 830 6.39 37.26 25.25
C VAL A 830 7.62 37.76 24.49
N ALA A 831 8.34 38.76 25.03
CA ALA A 831 9.59 39.25 24.46
C ALA A 831 10.71 38.20 24.46
N ALA A 832 10.71 37.25 25.40
CA ALA A 832 11.67 36.14 25.44
C ALA A 832 11.29 34.99 24.49
N ASP A 833 10.03 34.88 24.07
CA ASP A 833 9.54 33.81 23.19
C ASP A 833 10.13 33.87 21.77
N TYR A 834 10.79 32.79 21.34
CA TYR A 834 11.45 32.69 20.05
C TYR A 834 10.50 32.84 18.83
N HIS A 835 9.18 32.63 18.98
CA HIS A 835 8.18 32.86 17.94
C HIS A 835 7.74 34.32 17.79
N THR A 836 7.95 35.15 18.81
CA THR A 836 7.74 36.61 18.73
C THR A 836 8.71 37.21 17.71
N LYS A 837 8.18 37.64 16.56
CA LYS A 837 8.93 38.11 15.39
C LYS A 837 8.23 39.31 14.75
N GLY A 838 8.88 39.91 13.75
CA GLY A 838 8.27 40.96 12.93
C GLY A 838 8.05 42.28 13.69
N ASP A 839 6.94 42.95 13.38
CA ASP A 839 6.60 44.26 13.95
C ASP A 839 6.37 44.22 15.48
N LEU A 840 5.81 43.13 16.00
CA LEU A 840 5.60 42.96 17.44
C LEU A 840 6.93 43.04 18.23
N LEU A 841 7.98 42.40 17.72
CA LEU A 841 9.30 42.44 18.35
C LEU A 841 9.93 43.84 18.28
N VAL A 842 9.71 44.57 17.18
CA VAL A 842 10.14 45.97 17.03
C VAL A 842 9.39 46.89 18.01
N ARG A 843 8.09 46.66 18.22
CA ARG A 843 7.28 47.39 19.20
C ARG A 843 7.75 47.14 20.63
N LEU A 844 8.05 45.88 20.98
CA LEU A 844 8.58 45.53 22.30
C LEU A 844 9.97 46.13 22.54
N ALA A 845 10.82 46.21 21.51
CA ALA A 845 12.12 46.89 21.60
C ALA A 845 12.01 48.42 21.85
N ARG A 846 10.86 49.03 21.52
CA ARG A 846 10.54 50.45 21.84
C ARG A 846 9.91 50.63 23.21
N SER A 847 9.74 49.56 24.00
CA SER A 847 9.14 49.63 25.32
C SER A 847 9.92 50.56 26.24
N THR A 848 9.19 51.24 27.14
CA THR A 848 9.75 52.03 28.24
C THR A 848 10.04 51.18 29.48
N ASP A 849 9.60 49.92 29.49
CA ASP A 849 9.85 49.00 30.59
C ASP A 849 11.20 48.29 30.42
N LYS A 850 12.04 48.39 31.44
CA LYS A 850 13.40 47.85 31.44
C LYS A 850 13.42 46.32 31.24
N ASP A 851 12.54 45.58 31.91
CA ASP A 851 12.56 44.11 31.89
C ASP A 851 12.17 43.58 30.50
N VAL A 852 11.26 44.29 29.80
CA VAL A 852 10.86 43.97 28.42
C VAL A 852 12.02 44.23 27.46
N VAL A 853 12.72 45.36 27.58
CA VAL A 853 13.86 45.71 26.72
C VAL A 853 15.02 44.75 26.94
N GLU A 854 15.30 44.37 28.19
CA GLU A 854 16.30 43.36 28.52
C GLU A 854 15.94 41.98 27.95
N ALA A 855 14.68 41.56 28.04
CA ALA A 855 14.21 40.29 27.47
C ALA A 855 14.37 40.25 25.94
N VAL A 856 14.05 41.34 25.23
CA VAL A 856 14.30 41.43 23.78
C VAL A 856 15.80 41.34 23.51
N ALA A 857 16.63 42.14 24.20
CA ALA A 857 18.07 42.25 23.97
C ALA A 857 18.86 40.97 24.33
N ALA A 858 18.35 40.13 25.23
CA ALA A 858 18.96 38.87 25.64
C ALA A 858 18.86 37.76 24.57
N ARG A 859 18.09 37.95 23.50
CA ARG A 859 17.91 36.95 22.44
C ARG A 859 19.17 36.80 21.60
N ALA A 860 19.55 35.56 21.31
CA ALA A 860 20.72 35.27 20.46
C ALA A 860 20.53 35.70 18.99
N ARG A 861 19.29 35.71 18.49
CA ARG A 861 18.88 36.18 17.14
C ARG A 861 17.46 36.75 17.17
N PHE A 862 17.18 37.79 16.38
CA PHE A 862 15.85 38.44 16.28
C PHE A 862 15.00 37.89 15.13
N GLY A 863 15.61 37.19 14.17
CA GLY A 863 14.94 36.51 13.07
C GLY A 863 15.92 35.95 12.02
N GLU A 864 15.39 35.21 11.04
CA GLU A 864 16.16 34.67 9.92
C GLU A 864 16.51 35.72 8.86
N ARG A 865 15.65 36.75 8.71
CA ARG A 865 15.90 37.83 7.76
C ARG A 865 16.81 38.89 8.36
N ARG A 866 17.77 39.35 7.54
CA ARG A 866 18.80 40.31 7.92
C ARG A 866 18.23 41.72 8.21
N ASP A 867 17.24 42.14 7.43
CA ASP A 867 16.51 43.40 7.57
C ASP A 867 15.83 43.57 8.94
N LEU A 868 15.21 42.51 9.46
CA LEU A 868 14.56 42.52 10.77
C LEU A 868 15.57 42.61 11.92
N ASN A 869 16.69 41.90 11.81
CA ASN A 869 17.78 41.98 12.80
C ASN A 869 18.36 43.40 12.86
N ASP A 870 18.54 44.04 11.71
CA ASP A 870 19.04 45.42 11.63
C ASP A 870 18.00 46.42 12.16
N ALA A 871 16.70 46.21 11.91
CA ALA A 871 15.63 47.07 12.41
C ALA A 871 15.47 47.01 13.95
N VAL A 872 15.44 45.81 14.53
CA VAL A 872 15.36 45.62 16.00
C VAL A 872 16.65 46.13 16.66
N GLY A 873 17.81 45.82 16.08
CA GLY A 873 19.10 46.30 16.58
C GLY A 873 19.19 47.83 16.60
N ASN A 874 18.76 48.51 15.54
CA ASN A 874 18.72 49.98 15.47
C ASN A 874 17.81 50.60 16.53
N VAL A 875 16.68 49.96 16.81
CA VAL A 875 15.74 50.42 17.85
C VAL A 875 16.33 50.24 19.24
N LEU A 876 16.91 49.06 19.54
CA LEU A 876 17.53 48.77 20.83
C LEU A 876 18.70 49.70 21.10
N VAL A 877 19.60 49.93 20.15
CA VAL A 877 20.76 50.82 20.36
C VAL A 877 20.35 52.26 20.67
N ARG A 878 19.13 52.69 20.32
CA ARG A 878 18.59 54.02 20.64
C ARG A 878 17.74 54.03 21.92
N ASN A 879 17.44 52.87 22.51
CA ASN A 879 16.62 52.76 23.71
C ASN A 879 17.51 52.91 24.97
N PRO A 880 17.20 53.86 25.88
CA PRO A 880 18.01 54.13 27.06
C PRO A 880 18.11 52.95 28.05
N HIS A 881 17.19 51.98 27.98
CA HIS A 881 17.17 50.80 28.85
C HIS A 881 17.96 49.60 28.32
N THR A 882 18.65 49.76 27.19
CA THR A 882 19.38 48.65 26.57
C THR A 882 20.55 48.17 27.44
N PRO A 883 20.68 46.84 27.67
CA PRO A 883 21.69 46.27 28.56
C PRO A 883 23.10 46.35 27.97
N GLU A 884 24.11 46.45 28.84
CA GLU A 884 25.51 46.57 28.45
C GLU A 884 25.97 45.41 27.54
N LEU A 885 25.54 44.19 27.84
CA LEU A 885 25.93 42.98 27.11
C LEU A 885 25.58 43.06 25.63
N PHE A 886 24.39 43.57 25.31
CA PHE A 886 23.95 43.73 23.93
C PHE A 886 24.78 44.80 23.20
N LEU A 887 25.02 45.94 23.85
CA LEU A 887 25.84 47.03 23.29
C LEU A 887 27.29 46.57 23.00
N ARG A 888 27.87 45.73 23.88
CA ARG A 888 29.18 45.10 23.64
C ARG A 888 29.16 44.21 22.40
N GLN A 889 28.12 43.39 22.27
CA GLN A 889 27.98 42.48 21.13
C GLN A 889 27.91 43.26 19.81
N VAL A 890 27.09 44.33 19.75
CA VAL A 890 26.99 45.20 18.57
C VAL A 890 28.35 45.83 18.22
N ALA A 891 29.09 46.33 19.21
CA ALA A 891 30.36 47.02 18.98
C ALA A 891 31.52 46.11 18.52
N TYR A 892 31.62 44.87 19.02
CA TYR A 892 32.81 44.02 18.80
C TYR A 892 32.59 42.80 17.90
N GLY A 893 31.35 42.35 17.68
CA GLY A 893 31.13 41.08 16.97
C GLY A 893 29.77 40.88 16.31
N GLY A 894 28.85 41.85 16.37
CA GLY A 894 27.44 41.67 15.99
C GLY A 894 27.06 42.20 14.60
N THR A 895 27.68 43.28 14.13
CA THR A 895 27.35 43.91 12.84
C THR A 895 28.58 44.47 12.13
N LYS A 896 28.48 44.68 10.81
CA LYS A 896 29.47 45.41 10.00
C LYS A 896 29.03 46.86 9.72
N ASP A 897 27.87 47.26 10.22
CA ASP A 897 27.32 48.61 10.07
C ASP A 897 28.05 49.59 11.00
N GLU A 898 28.87 50.46 10.42
CA GLU A 898 29.69 51.42 11.15
C GLU A 898 28.86 52.45 11.94
N ASP A 899 27.64 52.77 11.49
CA ASP A 899 26.81 53.79 12.15
C ASP A 899 26.12 53.22 13.39
N MET A 900 25.65 51.98 13.32
CA MET A 900 25.15 51.22 14.48
C MET A 900 26.23 51.05 15.55
N ILE A 901 27.46 50.76 15.13
CA ILE A 901 28.61 50.63 16.03
C ILE A 901 28.90 51.95 16.76
N LYS A 902 28.91 53.08 16.04
CA LYS A 902 29.10 54.41 16.64
C LYS A 902 27.98 54.75 17.62
N LEU A 903 26.74 54.47 17.25
CA LEU A 903 25.56 54.67 18.11
C LEU A 903 25.67 53.84 19.40
N ALA A 904 26.08 52.57 19.31
CA ALA A 904 26.26 51.70 20.47
C ALA A 904 27.37 52.19 21.42
N ILE A 905 28.50 52.66 20.88
CA ILE A 905 29.61 53.23 21.67
C ILE A 905 29.22 54.54 22.35
N SER A 906 28.40 55.35 21.70
CA SER A 906 27.88 56.60 22.26
C SER A 906 26.75 56.40 23.26
N HIS A 907 26.30 55.16 23.47
CA HIS A 907 25.17 54.87 24.34
C HIS A 907 25.51 55.07 25.83
N PRO A 908 24.61 55.63 26.67
CA PRO A 908 24.88 55.89 28.08
C PRO A 908 25.29 54.65 28.91
N ASN A 909 24.72 53.48 28.57
CA ASN A 909 25.01 52.22 29.25
C ASN A 909 26.22 51.46 28.64
N PHE A 910 27.01 52.07 27.75
CA PHE A 910 28.19 51.39 27.21
C PHE A 910 29.31 51.31 28.26
N PRO A 911 29.99 50.16 28.44
CA PRO A 911 30.96 49.99 29.53
C PRO A 911 32.14 50.95 29.44
N GLU A 912 32.35 51.74 30.48
CA GLU A 912 33.44 52.73 30.57
C GLU A 912 34.83 52.10 30.36
N SER A 913 35.06 50.91 30.91
CA SER A 913 36.34 50.18 30.77
C SER A 913 36.68 49.84 29.31
N MET A 914 35.67 49.55 28.48
CA MET A 914 35.86 49.28 27.06
C MET A 914 36.07 50.55 26.26
N LEU A 915 35.41 51.66 26.59
CA LEU A 915 35.67 52.97 25.97
C LEU A 915 37.13 53.39 26.15
N ILE A 916 37.66 53.19 27.36
CA ILE A 916 39.07 53.46 27.68
C ILE A 916 40.00 52.53 26.88
N GLY A 917 39.63 51.27 26.68
CA GLY A 917 40.36 50.32 25.85
C GLY A 917 40.43 50.76 24.38
N LEU A 918 39.29 51.16 23.79
CA LEU A 918 39.21 51.67 22.42
C LEU A 918 40.02 52.97 22.26
N ALA A 919 39.93 53.87 23.24
CA ALA A 919 40.67 55.13 23.27
C ALA A 919 42.19 54.94 23.27
N LYS A 920 42.70 53.85 23.84
CA LYS A 920 44.14 53.51 23.89
C LYS A 920 44.63 52.65 22.71
N GLY A 921 43.73 52.27 21.80
CA GLY A 921 44.05 51.44 20.63
C GLY A 921 44.86 52.19 19.56
N THR A 922 45.05 51.54 18.42
CA THR A 922 45.82 52.09 17.28
C THR A 922 44.93 52.51 16.10
N ASP A 923 43.70 52.02 16.07
CA ASP A 923 42.73 52.27 15.00
C ASP A 923 41.98 53.59 15.23
N GLN A 924 42.19 54.52 14.30
CA GLN A 924 41.68 55.89 14.38
C GLN A 924 40.16 55.99 14.43
N ARG A 925 39.46 55.01 13.84
CA ARG A 925 37.99 55.00 13.81
C ARG A 925 37.42 54.77 15.20
N TRP A 926 38.01 53.84 15.95
CA TRP A 926 37.60 53.49 17.31
C TRP A 926 38.02 54.55 18.32
N ILE A 927 39.19 55.17 18.14
CA ILE A 927 39.65 56.30 18.94
C ILE A 927 38.67 57.48 18.80
N MET A 928 38.23 57.79 17.57
CA MET A 928 37.26 58.86 17.33
C MET A 928 35.86 58.52 17.90
N ALA A 929 35.41 57.26 17.80
CA ALA A 929 34.15 56.83 18.40
C ALA A 929 34.17 56.90 19.94
N ALA A 930 35.30 56.55 20.57
CA ALA A 930 35.49 56.70 22.00
C ALA A 930 35.48 58.18 22.43
N ALA A 931 36.06 59.08 21.64
CA ALA A 931 35.96 60.52 21.87
C ALA A 931 34.52 61.04 21.71
N ALA A 932 33.79 60.56 20.70
CA ALA A 932 32.40 60.93 20.44
C ALA A 932 31.42 60.50 21.55
N SER A 933 31.78 59.48 22.36
CA SER A 933 30.98 59.04 23.52
C SER A 933 30.82 60.12 24.62
N ARG A 934 31.66 61.17 24.59
CA ARG A 934 31.72 62.23 25.61
C ARG A 934 31.94 61.76 27.04
N ASN A 935 32.33 60.50 27.25
CA ASN A 935 32.74 60.02 28.56
C ASN A 935 34.07 60.71 28.97
N PRO A 936 34.14 61.37 30.15
CA PRO A 936 35.33 62.14 30.55
C PRO A 936 36.62 61.32 30.61
N ARG A 937 36.57 60.07 31.09
CA ARG A 937 37.74 59.19 31.19
C ARG A 937 38.17 58.63 29.84
N ALA A 938 37.22 58.32 28.97
CA ALA A 938 37.52 57.92 27.60
C ALA A 938 38.19 59.07 26.83
N LEU A 939 37.69 60.29 26.98
CA LEU A 939 38.29 61.50 26.39
C LEU A 939 39.72 61.73 26.91
N ALA A 940 39.97 61.59 28.21
CA ALA A 940 41.31 61.68 28.78
C ALA A 940 42.25 60.58 28.24
N ALA A 941 41.73 59.36 28.05
CA ALA A 941 42.49 58.27 27.45
C ALA A 941 42.82 58.51 25.96
N VAL A 942 41.92 59.12 25.18
CA VAL A 942 42.19 59.54 23.79
C VAL A 942 43.24 60.64 23.75
N ALA A 943 43.12 61.64 24.64
CA ALA A 943 44.10 62.72 24.75
C ALA A 943 45.52 62.22 25.10
N ALA A 944 45.62 61.18 25.92
CA ALA A 944 46.90 60.55 26.28
C ALA A 944 47.43 59.57 25.21
N ASN A 945 46.65 59.26 24.17
CA ASN A 945 47.05 58.28 23.16
C ASN A 945 47.98 58.93 22.10
N GLY A 946 49.25 58.51 22.09
CA GLY A 946 50.26 58.99 21.15
C GLY A 946 50.02 58.56 19.69
N GLN A 947 49.04 57.71 19.42
CA GLN A 947 48.66 57.34 18.05
C GLN A 947 47.37 58.01 17.59
N ALA A 948 46.68 58.81 18.41
CA ALA A 948 45.43 59.46 18.02
C ALA A 948 45.64 60.52 16.90
N SER A 949 44.71 60.58 15.96
CA SER A 949 44.70 61.52 14.85
C SER A 949 44.45 62.94 15.31
N VAL A 950 44.90 63.90 14.48
CA VAL A 950 44.69 65.34 14.68
C VAL A 950 43.21 65.67 14.90
N GLU A 951 42.30 65.00 14.19
CA GLU A 951 40.84 65.21 14.31
C GLU A 951 40.30 64.75 15.68
N ALA A 952 40.73 63.58 16.16
CA ALA A 952 40.33 63.07 17.47
C ALA A 952 40.86 63.96 18.60
N LEU A 953 42.12 64.38 18.53
CA LEU A 953 42.73 65.29 19.52
C LEU A 953 42.05 66.67 19.52
N ALA A 954 41.67 67.20 18.35
CA ALA A 954 40.91 68.44 18.25
C ALA A 954 39.49 68.33 18.84
N TYR A 955 38.84 67.17 18.66
CA TYR A 955 37.55 66.88 19.28
C TYR A 955 37.65 66.84 20.81
N VAL A 956 38.69 66.20 21.34
CA VAL A 956 38.94 66.16 22.80
C VAL A 956 39.29 67.55 23.35
N ALA A 957 40.04 68.39 22.62
CA ALA A 957 40.29 69.77 23.05
C ALA A 957 38.98 70.58 23.20
N THR A 958 38.01 70.33 22.32
CA THR A 958 36.73 71.04 22.29
C THR A 958 35.76 70.55 23.36
N TYR A 959 35.63 69.23 23.52
CA TYR A 959 34.58 68.61 24.37
C TYR A 959 35.13 67.92 25.64
N GLY A 960 36.44 67.87 25.81
CA GLY A 960 37.12 67.30 26.98
C GLY A 960 37.13 68.22 28.19
N GLY A 961 37.03 67.61 29.38
CA GLY A 961 37.24 68.29 30.66
C GLY A 961 38.71 68.58 30.95
N GLN A 962 39.00 69.11 32.14
CA GLN A 962 40.35 69.53 32.55
C GLN A 962 41.40 68.43 32.39
N GLU A 963 41.12 67.23 32.90
CA GLU A 963 42.05 66.07 32.86
C GLU A 963 42.43 65.67 31.42
N ALA A 964 41.50 65.76 30.48
CA ALA A 964 41.76 65.47 29.07
C ALA A 964 42.60 66.56 28.40
N ARG A 965 42.40 67.83 28.78
CA ARG A 965 43.20 68.97 28.27
C ARG A 965 44.64 68.92 28.78
N GLU A 966 44.84 68.58 30.05
CA GLU A 966 46.17 68.37 30.64
C GLU A 966 46.91 67.21 29.93
N ALA A 967 46.23 66.11 29.64
CA ALA A 967 46.80 65.00 28.89
C ALA A 967 47.22 65.39 27.45
N LEU A 968 46.50 66.30 26.78
CA LEU A 968 46.86 66.80 25.44
C LEU A 968 48.16 67.62 25.44
N LEU A 969 48.46 68.36 26.52
CA LEU A 969 49.66 69.18 26.65
C LEU A 969 50.95 68.34 26.73
N VAL A 970 50.85 67.13 27.30
CA VAL A 970 51.99 66.23 27.49
C VAL A 970 52.11 65.19 26.36
N ASN A 971 51.07 65.06 25.53
CA ASN A 971 51.08 64.16 24.38
C ASN A 971 51.92 64.74 23.22
N LYS A 972 52.98 64.01 22.84
CA LYS A 972 53.92 64.41 21.77
C LYS A 972 53.31 64.43 20.37
N SER A 973 52.15 63.81 20.20
CA SER A 973 51.43 63.74 18.91
C SER A 973 50.40 64.86 18.74
N THR A 974 50.26 65.74 19.73
CA THR A 974 49.39 66.92 19.64
C THR A 974 49.99 67.95 18.66
N PRO A 975 49.24 68.42 17.65
CA PRO A 975 49.74 69.42 16.71
C PRO A 975 50.16 70.72 17.42
N PRO A 976 51.25 71.38 16.97
CA PRO A 976 51.71 72.63 17.55
C PRO A 976 50.62 73.72 17.58
N GLU A 977 49.77 73.78 16.56
CA GLU A 977 48.68 74.76 16.46
C GLU A 977 47.58 74.51 17.51
N LEU A 978 47.35 73.24 17.86
CA LEU A 978 46.38 72.85 18.89
C LEU A 978 46.93 73.10 20.30
N LEU A 979 48.24 72.84 20.51
CA LEU A 979 48.95 73.16 21.75
C LEU A 979 48.92 74.65 22.04
N LEU A 980 49.18 75.50 21.03
CA LEU A 980 49.11 76.96 21.17
C LEU A 980 47.71 77.41 21.60
N ARG A 981 46.65 76.88 20.98
CA ARG A 981 45.25 77.19 21.37
C ARG A 981 44.92 76.74 22.79
N LEU A 982 45.41 75.59 23.23
CA LEU A 982 45.19 75.08 24.59
C LEU A 982 45.93 75.91 25.65
N ILE A 983 47.16 76.35 25.35
CA ILE A 983 47.97 77.23 26.22
C ILE A 983 47.34 78.62 26.33
N GLU A 984 46.88 79.20 25.21
CA GLU A 984 46.19 80.50 25.19
C GLU A 984 44.88 80.49 25.99
N GLN A 985 44.17 79.36 26.00
CA GLN A 985 42.92 79.20 26.73
C GLN A 985 43.13 78.88 28.22
N ASN A 986 44.34 78.53 28.65
CA ASN A 986 44.64 78.21 30.06
C ASN A 986 46.06 78.66 30.48
N PRO A 987 46.32 79.97 30.58
CA PRO A 987 47.67 80.54 30.75
C PRO A 987 48.33 80.29 32.13
N HIS A 988 47.67 79.60 33.06
CA HIS A 988 48.15 79.34 34.43
C HIS A 988 48.38 77.86 34.75
N GLY A 989 48.18 76.94 33.79
CA GLY A 989 48.37 75.49 33.95
C GLY A 989 49.65 74.99 33.32
#